data_AF-A0A7W9YB06-F1
#
_entry.id   AF-A0A7W9YB06-F1
#
_cell.length_a   1.000
_cell.length_b   1.000
_cell.length_c   1.000
_cell.angle_alpha   90.00
_cell.angle_beta   90.00
_cell.angle_gamma   90.00
#
_symmetry.space_group_name_H-M   'P 1'
#
loop_
_entity.id
_entity.type
_entity.pdbx_description
1 polymer ?
#
loop_
_entity_poly.entity_id
_entity_poly.type
_entity_poly.pdbx_seq_one_letter_code
_entity_poly.pdbx_strand_id
1 'polypeptide(L)'
;MATLAVSSVKDYRSYSEVASLVSLDRAMFEALINFRSERGNSAAALVQSPAAGAVSRKSVETARTVIDAAMQRFDAEAATVSNGSITPHLKQAIDAYEALKALRTRVDSNFSREMAQREPGLRDEVLTFGNNVLAVFDATSTALENRVRTLDQSFTGLIQMRAYAWAARNNGGTSAVTVTSLIGANRALTSDERAALLKTDAATSFAWNAVGGLVAHESTSADIKAKYAAGTSAYFDGAFNDRREVLLRDLSTGPSTVFTVDDWQMTSNAALGVVAQVALAAMAELDDTAAQMRSAATMNAVLMSLGAILALAIGLGGTAIIVIRVLRPIRALTDCMVALSNGNSGIDVPGLGRSDEIGEMAGSVEIFRQASIRNRQLEQEAEANRTKAENDRIEMQRISEEDADRRLNQATAALAEGLKALAAGNMLCEINQPFAPQFEALRHNFNTSVTQLRTTLVEFERSVTTVSSGAGEISTASNDLARRTEQQAASLEETAAALEQITSNVKSTSHRAADAREVVRNVKLKADQSGAVVQDATSAMARIERSSQQIGQIIGVIDEIAFQTNLLALNAGVEAARAGDAGKGFAVVAQEVRELAQRSATAAKEIKQLIATSEVAVGEGVNLVDSTGSCLAEIETLVRAANDHMEAIAIAAQEQSSGLTQVNSAINHLDQTTQQNAAMVEEMSAAGSGLAEECVALDGYLSKFTLMARAEEHGYSPVGASAPGRRKFAA
;
A
#
# COMPACT_ATOMS: atom_id res chain seq x y z
N MET A 1 -12.27 -5.02 -25.40
CA MET A 1 -13.49 -5.18 -24.58
C MET A 1 -13.45 -6.42 -23.70
N ALA A 2 -13.32 -7.65 -24.24
CA ALA A 2 -13.27 -8.86 -23.42
C ALA A 2 -12.16 -8.83 -22.34
N THR A 3 -10.95 -8.38 -22.70
CA THR A 3 -9.82 -8.24 -21.76
C THR A 3 -10.10 -7.22 -20.65
N LEU A 4 -10.78 -6.11 -20.97
CA LEU A 4 -11.19 -5.08 -20.00
C LEU A 4 -12.26 -5.61 -19.05
N ALA A 5 -13.23 -6.39 -19.56
CA ALA A 5 -14.24 -7.05 -18.73
C ALA A 5 -13.60 -8.05 -17.76
N VAL A 6 -12.66 -8.88 -18.24
CA VAL A 6 -11.91 -9.82 -17.38
C VAL A 6 -11.10 -9.07 -16.31
N SER A 7 -10.43 -7.97 -16.67
CA SER A 7 -9.72 -7.12 -15.71
C SER A 7 -10.66 -6.56 -14.64
N SER A 8 -11.81 -6.00 -15.06
CA SER A 8 -12.78 -5.41 -14.13
C SER A 8 -13.36 -6.40 -13.12
N VAL A 9 -13.53 -7.68 -13.51
CA VAL A 9 -13.96 -8.75 -12.61
C VAL A 9 -12.85 -9.14 -11.62
N LYS A 10 -11.59 -9.10 -12.06
CA LYS A 10 -10.43 -9.34 -11.17
C LYS A 10 -10.32 -8.23 -10.13
N ASP A 11 -10.45 -6.98 -10.55
CA ASP A 11 -10.43 -5.81 -9.66
C ASP A 11 -11.58 -5.88 -8.64
N TYR A 12 -12.79 -6.20 -9.10
CA TYR A 12 -13.94 -6.44 -8.22
C TYR A 12 -13.66 -7.49 -7.14
N ARG A 13 -13.06 -8.64 -7.51
CA ARG A 13 -12.72 -9.69 -6.54
C ARG A 13 -11.70 -9.20 -5.52
N SER A 14 -10.66 -8.51 -5.98
CA SER A 14 -9.60 -7.97 -5.10
C SER A 14 -10.16 -6.94 -4.11
N TYR A 15 -10.90 -5.95 -4.60
CA TYR A 15 -11.48 -4.92 -3.75
C TYR A 15 -12.61 -5.45 -2.85
N SER A 16 -13.33 -6.50 -3.28
CA SER A 16 -14.27 -7.19 -2.41
C SER A 16 -13.58 -7.93 -1.27
N GLU A 17 -12.45 -8.61 -1.53
CA GLU A 17 -11.65 -9.27 -0.48
C GLU A 17 -11.11 -8.21 0.51
N VAL A 18 -10.55 -7.11 0.01
CA VAL A 18 -10.06 -6.01 0.85
C VAL A 18 -11.18 -5.46 1.73
N ALA A 19 -12.34 -5.11 1.16
CA ALA A 19 -13.46 -4.57 1.94
C ALA A 19 -13.94 -5.53 3.05
N SER A 20 -14.02 -6.83 2.76
CA SER A 20 -14.39 -7.84 3.77
C SER A 20 -13.36 -7.93 4.90
N LEU A 21 -12.06 -7.93 4.58
CA LEU A 21 -10.99 -7.98 5.58
C LEU A 21 -10.95 -6.73 6.46
N VAL A 22 -11.18 -5.56 5.87
CA VAL A 22 -11.25 -4.29 6.59
C VAL A 22 -12.45 -4.25 7.52
N SER A 23 -13.61 -4.72 7.05
CA SER A 23 -14.82 -4.79 7.89
C SER A 23 -14.64 -5.73 9.08
N LEU A 24 -13.98 -6.87 8.86
CA LEU A 24 -13.57 -7.79 9.94
C LEU A 24 -12.64 -7.09 10.94
N ASP A 25 -11.63 -6.37 10.46
CA ASP A 25 -10.67 -5.71 11.34
C ASP A 25 -11.32 -4.59 12.16
N ARG A 26 -12.21 -3.81 11.54
CA ARG A 26 -13.03 -2.81 12.23
C ARG A 26 -13.85 -3.43 13.36
N ALA A 27 -14.57 -4.52 13.08
CA ALA A 27 -15.35 -5.22 14.09
C ALA A 27 -14.47 -5.79 15.22
N MET A 28 -13.33 -6.39 14.87
CA MET A 28 -12.37 -6.91 15.84
C MET A 28 -11.80 -5.81 16.73
N PHE A 29 -11.45 -4.66 16.14
CA PHE A 29 -10.90 -3.52 16.85
C PHE A 29 -11.93 -2.86 17.79
N GLU A 30 -13.18 -2.73 17.36
CA GLU A 30 -14.29 -2.26 18.20
C GLU A 30 -14.51 -3.18 19.40
N ALA A 31 -14.50 -4.51 19.20
CA ALA A 31 -14.59 -5.48 20.28
C ALA A 31 -13.39 -5.39 21.25
N LEU A 32 -12.18 -5.28 20.72
CA LEU A 32 -10.94 -5.20 21.48
C LEU A 32 -10.87 -3.95 22.38
N ILE A 33 -11.25 -2.77 21.87
CA ILE A 33 -11.26 -1.54 22.67
C ILE A 33 -12.23 -1.67 23.85
N ASN A 34 -13.44 -2.13 23.59
CA ASN A 34 -14.49 -2.21 24.60
C ASN A 34 -14.22 -3.34 25.60
N PHE A 35 -13.63 -4.46 25.15
CA PHE A 35 -13.30 -5.57 26.02
C PHE A 35 -12.23 -5.20 27.06
N ARG A 36 -11.30 -4.29 26.76
CA ARG A 36 -10.39 -3.73 27.77
C ARG A 36 -11.15 -3.05 28.91
N SER A 37 -12.17 -2.26 28.56
CA SER A 37 -13.03 -1.61 29.55
C SER A 37 -13.83 -2.64 30.35
N GLU A 38 -14.45 -3.62 29.67
CA GLU A 38 -15.19 -4.69 30.34
C GLU A 38 -14.31 -5.43 31.36
N ARG A 39 -13.11 -5.84 30.96
CA ARG A 39 -12.17 -6.59 31.80
C ARG A 39 -11.79 -5.80 33.04
N GLY A 40 -11.40 -4.53 32.88
CA GLY A 40 -10.99 -3.67 33.99
C GLY A 40 -12.14 -3.42 34.97
N ASN A 41 -13.33 -3.05 34.46
CA ASN A 41 -14.49 -2.79 35.29
C ASN A 41 -15.05 -4.06 35.96
N SER A 42 -14.94 -5.23 35.31
CA SER A 42 -15.31 -6.51 35.92
C SER A 42 -14.39 -6.83 37.10
N ALA A 43 -13.08 -6.68 36.94
CA ALA A 43 -12.12 -6.90 38.02
C ALA A 43 -12.33 -5.91 39.18
N ALA A 44 -12.65 -4.64 38.88
CA ALA A 44 -12.97 -3.62 39.90
C ALA A 44 -14.27 -3.94 40.65
N ALA A 45 -15.33 -4.31 39.95
CA ALA A 45 -16.61 -4.68 40.56
C ALA A 45 -16.49 -5.91 41.48
N LEU A 46 -15.61 -6.85 41.16
CA LEU A 46 -15.36 -8.06 41.96
C LEU A 46 -14.68 -7.79 43.32
N VAL A 47 -14.06 -6.63 43.51
CA VAL A 47 -13.44 -6.23 44.80
C VAL A 47 -14.21 -5.14 45.54
N GLN A 48 -15.37 -4.74 45.02
CA GLN A 48 -16.24 -3.73 45.62
C GLN A 48 -17.54 -4.37 46.16
N SER A 49 -18.14 -3.73 47.17
CA SER A 49 -19.47 -4.12 47.64
C SER A 49 -20.51 -3.97 46.52
N PRO A 50 -21.66 -4.68 46.57
CA PRO A 50 -22.69 -4.54 45.55
C PRO A 50 -23.11 -3.08 45.31
N ALA A 51 -23.22 -2.25 46.35
CA ALA A 51 -23.53 -0.83 46.22
C ALA A 51 -22.39 -0.03 45.57
N ALA A 52 -21.14 -0.20 46.03
CA ALA A 52 -19.98 0.55 45.54
C ALA A 52 -19.60 0.18 44.09
N GLY A 53 -19.84 -1.07 43.68
CA GLY A 53 -19.53 -1.55 42.33
C GLY A 53 -20.59 -1.23 41.26
N ALA A 54 -21.66 -0.51 41.59
CA ALA A 54 -22.76 -0.24 40.66
C ALA A 54 -22.33 0.49 39.38
N VAL A 55 -21.41 1.46 39.48
CA VAL A 55 -20.87 2.20 38.34
C VAL A 55 -20.05 1.27 37.43
N SER A 56 -19.13 0.49 38.02
CA SER A 56 -18.31 -0.48 37.30
C SER A 56 -19.16 -1.50 36.55
N ARG A 57 -20.24 -2.03 37.18
CA ARG A 57 -21.16 -2.96 36.52
C ARG A 57 -21.92 -2.33 35.34
N LYS A 58 -22.38 -1.08 35.48
CA LYS A 58 -23.01 -0.36 34.37
C LYS A 58 -22.05 -0.15 33.19
N SER A 59 -20.78 0.14 33.48
CA SER A 59 -19.74 0.21 32.45
C SER A 59 -19.49 -1.14 31.77
N VAL A 60 -19.52 -2.25 32.52
CA VAL A 60 -19.45 -3.62 31.98
C VAL A 60 -20.60 -3.88 31.01
N GLU A 61 -21.84 -3.61 31.40
CA GLU A 61 -23.03 -3.81 30.55
C GLU A 61 -22.96 -2.98 29.25
N THR A 62 -22.52 -1.73 29.38
CA THR A 62 -22.34 -0.83 28.23
C THR A 62 -21.28 -1.36 27.26
N ALA A 63 -20.13 -1.79 27.79
CA ALA A 63 -19.06 -2.35 26.97
C ALA A 63 -19.49 -3.65 26.27
N ARG A 64 -20.17 -4.56 26.99
CA ARG A 64 -20.67 -5.83 26.43
C ARG A 64 -21.62 -5.63 25.27
N THR A 65 -22.51 -4.64 25.34
CA THR A 65 -23.44 -4.31 24.23
C THR A 65 -22.68 -4.03 22.94
N VAL A 66 -21.56 -3.28 23.02
CA VAL A 66 -20.73 -2.97 21.85
C VAL A 66 -19.93 -4.18 21.38
N ILE A 67 -19.34 -4.93 22.31
CA ILE A 67 -18.55 -6.13 22.00
C ILE A 67 -19.42 -7.17 21.29
N ASP A 68 -20.62 -7.43 21.79
CA ASP A 68 -21.48 -8.48 21.27
C ASP A 68 -21.98 -8.13 19.87
N ALA A 69 -22.34 -6.86 19.64
CA ALA A 69 -22.71 -6.36 18.31
C ALA A 69 -21.54 -6.37 17.32
N ALA A 70 -20.32 -6.11 17.78
CA ALA A 70 -19.12 -6.19 16.95
C ALA A 70 -18.77 -7.63 16.60
N MET A 71 -18.78 -8.54 17.58
CA MET A 71 -18.49 -9.96 17.36
C MET A 71 -19.55 -10.66 16.52
N GLN A 72 -20.82 -10.24 16.59
CA GLN A 72 -21.86 -10.74 15.69
C GLN A 72 -21.59 -10.36 14.22
N ARG A 73 -21.17 -9.12 13.95
CA ARG A 73 -20.76 -8.68 12.61
C ARG A 73 -19.50 -9.42 12.16
N PHE A 74 -18.54 -9.59 13.06
CA PHE A 74 -17.30 -10.31 12.78
C PHE A 74 -17.58 -11.76 12.36
N ASP A 75 -18.41 -12.49 13.11
CA ASP A 75 -18.75 -13.88 12.81
C ASP A 75 -19.48 -14.02 11.46
N ALA A 76 -20.44 -13.13 11.19
CA ALA A 76 -21.17 -13.11 9.92
C ALA A 76 -20.25 -12.88 8.71
N GLU A 77 -19.32 -11.93 8.79
CA GLU A 77 -18.38 -11.63 7.70
C GLU A 77 -17.30 -12.71 7.59
N ALA A 78 -16.85 -13.28 8.71
CA ALA A 78 -15.79 -14.29 8.74
C ALA A 78 -16.18 -15.56 7.96
N ALA A 79 -17.47 -15.91 7.96
CA ALA A 79 -18.01 -17.02 7.17
C ALA A 79 -17.86 -16.83 5.65
N THR A 80 -17.68 -15.60 5.17
CA THR A 80 -17.54 -15.29 3.74
C THR A 80 -16.09 -15.32 3.25
N VAL A 81 -15.12 -15.30 4.16
CA VAL A 81 -13.69 -15.23 3.84
C VAL A 81 -13.08 -16.63 3.76
N SER A 82 -12.66 -17.04 2.56
CA SER A 82 -11.99 -18.32 2.31
C SER A 82 -10.51 -18.12 2.01
N ASN A 83 -9.72 -17.78 3.04
CA ASN A 83 -8.28 -17.61 2.93
C ASN A 83 -7.53 -18.44 3.98
N GLY A 84 -6.79 -19.46 3.51
CA GLY A 84 -6.11 -20.43 4.39
C GLY A 84 -5.11 -19.83 5.39
N SER A 85 -4.58 -18.63 5.14
CA SER A 85 -3.66 -17.95 6.08
C SER A 85 -4.38 -17.20 7.20
N ILE A 86 -5.62 -16.76 7.00
CA ILE A 86 -6.36 -15.89 7.94
C ILE A 86 -7.41 -16.68 8.70
N THR A 87 -8.03 -17.69 8.08
CA THR A 87 -9.06 -18.53 8.70
C THR A 87 -8.67 -19.05 10.10
N PRO A 88 -7.41 -19.45 10.40
CA PRO A 88 -7.03 -19.84 11.75
C PRO A 88 -7.19 -18.71 12.78
N HIS A 89 -6.84 -17.48 12.42
CA HIS A 89 -6.96 -16.31 13.30
C HIS A 89 -8.42 -15.94 13.55
N LEU A 90 -9.27 -15.95 12.50
CA LEU A 90 -10.71 -15.71 12.64
C LEU A 90 -11.34 -16.71 13.61
N LYS A 91 -11.01 -18.00 13.44
CA LYS A 91 -11.50 -19.07 14.31
C LYS A 91 -11.03 -18.88 15.76
N GLN A 92 -9.75 -18.55 15.98
CA GLN A 92 -9.23 -18.30 17.33
C GLN A 92 -9.96 -17.15 18.03
N ALA A 93 -10.27 -16.06 17.31
CA ALA A 93 -11.01 -14.95 17.88
C ALA A 93 -12.45 -15.32 18.25
N ILE A 94 -13.15 -16.07 17.40
CA ILE A 94 -14.51 -16.58 17.69
C ILE A 94 -14.48 -17.52 18.91
N ASP A 95 -13.56 -18.49 18.93
CA ASP A 95 -13.43 -19.45 20.03
C ASP A 95 -13.08 -18.73 21.36
N ALA A 96 -12.23 -17.69 21.31
CA ALA A 96 -11.90 -16.87 22.48
C ALA A 96 -13.11 -16.07 23.00
N TYR A 97 -13.94 -15.55 22.10
CA TYR A 97 -15.18 -14.85 22.45
C TYR A 97 -16.23 -15.80 23.07
N GLU A 98 -16.37 -17.02 22.54
CA GLU A 98 -17.23 -18.05 23.14
C GLU A 98 -16.77 -18.41 24.57
N ALA A 99 -15.46 -18.61 24.77
CA ALA A 99 -14.90 -18.85 26.09
C ALA A 99 -15.10 -17.65 27.03
N LEU A 100 -15.03 -16.42 26.52
CA LEU A 100 -15.34 -15.22 27.28
C LEU A 100 -16.79 -15.19 27.77
N LYS A 101 -17.76 -15.57 26.93
CA LYS A 101 -19.18 -15.64 27.35
C LYS A 101 -19.38 -16.59 28.54
N ALA A 102 -18.68 -17.72 28.57
CA ALA A 102 -18.73 -18.64 29.71
C ALA A 102 -18.18 -18.00 30.99
N LEU A 103 -17.07 -17.25 30.90
CA LEU A 103 -16.53 -16.50 32.04
C LEU A 103 -17.47 -15.40 32.52
N ARG A 104 -18.12 -14.66 31.59
CA ARG A 104 -19.09 -13.61 31.92
C ARG A 104 -20.21 -14.14 32.82
N THR A 105 -20.76 -15.31 32.52
CA THR A 105 -21.82 -15.92 33.35
C THR A 105 -21.36 -16.15 34.79
N ARG A 106 -20.12 -16.62 34.99
CA ARG A 106 -19.54 -16.79 36.34
C ARG A 106 -19.35 -15.46 37.05
N VAL A 107 -18.79 -14.47 36.36
CA VAL A 107 -18.58 -13.11 36.88
C VAL A 107 -19.91 -12.48 37.32
N ASP A 108 -20.94 -12.57 36.50
CA ASP A 108 -22.24 -11.97 36.77
C ASP A 108 -22.92 -12.60 38.00
N SER A 109 -22.77 -13.92 38.16
CA SER A 109 -23.29 -14.64 39.33
C SER A 109 -22.62 -14.24 40.66
N ASN A 110 -21.44 -13.62 40.60
CA ASN A 110 -20.68 -13.15 41.76
C ASN A 110 -20.91 -11.66 42.06
N PHE A 111 -21.38 -10.86 41.09
CA PHE A 111 -21.64 -9.43 41.28
C PHE A 111 -22.71 -9.12 42.32
N SER A 112 -23.71 -10.00 42.47
CA SER A 112 -24.78 -9.89 43.47
C SER A 112 -24.41 -10.44 44.84
N ARG A 113 -23.27 -11.14 44.96
CA ARG A 113 -22.83 -11.76 46.23
C ARG A 113 -22.01 -10.78 47.07
N GLU A 114 -22.10 -10.95 48.38
CA GLU A 114 -21.19 -10.32 49.33
C GLU A 114 -19.74 -10.77 49.09
N MET A 115 -18.76 -9.89 49.33
CA MET A 115 -17.36 -10.13 48.95
C MET A 115 -16.79 -11.44 49.51
N ALA A 116 -17.17 -11.82 50.73
CA ALA A 116 -16.72 -13.05 51.38
C ALA A 116 -17.33 -14.34 50.78
N GLN A 117 -18.41 -14.23 50.01
CA GLN A 117 -19.13 -15.36 49.38
C GLN A 117 -18.82 -15.50 47.88
N ARG A 118 -17.91 -14.66 47.37
CA ARG A 118 -17.48 -14.71 45.97
C ARG A 118 -16.49 -15.84 45.75
N GLU A 119 -16.45 -16.32 44.52
CA GLU A 119 -15.50 -17.33 44.07
C GLU A 119 -14.05 -16.85 44.29
N PRO A 120 -13.23 -17.59 45.05
CA PRO A 120 -11.83 -17.23 45.30
C PRO A 120 -11.03 -17.18 43.99
N GLY A 121 -10.20 -16.16 43.80
CA GLY A 121 -9.30 -16.05 42.64
C GLY A 121 -9.97 -15.58 41.33
N LEU A 122 -11.30 -15.42 41.30
CA LEU A 122 -12.04 -15.05 40.08
C LEU A 122 -11.59 -13.71 39.48
N ARG A 123 -11.20 -12.72 40.31
CA ARG A 123 -10.64 -11.45 39.83
C ARG A 123 -9.37 -11.67 39.01
N ASP A 124 -8.44 -12.47 39.52
CA ASP A 124 -7.15 -12.68 38.88
C ASP A 124 -7.31 -13.55 37.62
N GLU A 125 -8.27 -14.47 37.62
CA GLU A 125 -8.70 -15.19 36.42
C GLU A 125 -9.27 -14.23 35.36
N VAL A 126 -10.16 -13.29 35.72
CA VAL A 126 -10.68 -12.28 34.80
C VAL A 126 -9.57 -11.45 34.17
N LEU A 127 -8.57 -11.05 34.96
CA LEU A 127 -7.43 -10.28 34.45
C LEU A 127 -6.54 -11.12 33.52
N THR A 128 -6.23 -12.35 33.90
CA THR A 128 -5.31 -13.26 33.19
C THR A 128 -5.95 -13.81 31.91
N PHE A 129 -7.14 -14.40 32.01
CA PHE A 129 -7.91 -14.85 30.85
C PHE A 129 -8.23 -13.68 29.92
N GLY A 130 -8.60 -12.53 30.49
CA GLY A 130 -8.86 -11.32 29.70
C GLY A 130 -7.61 -10.81 28.97
N ASN A 131 -6.40 -10.94 29.53
CA ASN A 131 -5.16 -10.65 28.78
C ASN A 131 -5.00 -11.57 27.56
N ASN A 132 -5.31 -12.86 27.72
CA ASN A 132 -5.23 -13.82 26.61
C ASN A 132 -6.22 -13.49 25.50
N VAL A 133 -7.47 -13.16 25.84
CA VAL A 133 -8.48 -12.73 24.84
C VAL A 133 -8.04 -11.46 24.12
N LEU A 134 -7.50 -10.47 24.86
CA LEU A 134 -6.96 -9.25 24.25
C LEU A 134 -5.81 -9.55 23.28
N ALA A 135 -4.91 -10.46 23.64
CA ALA A 135 -3.81 -10.86 22.76
C ALA A 135 -4.32 -11.56 21.48
N VAL A 136 -5.35 -12.41 21.59
CA VAL A 136 -5.97 -13.07 20.43
C VAL A 136 -6.63 -12.05 19.50
N PHE A 137 -7.38 -11.09 20.05
CA PHE A 137 -8.03 -10.05 19.24
C PHE A 137 -6.99 -9.14 18.56
N ASP A 138 -5.92 -8.78 19.27
CA ASP A 138 -4.85 -7.92 18.74
C ASP A 138 -4.05 -8.63 17.63
N ALA A 139 -3.75 -9.92 17.83
CA ALA A 139 -3.12 -10.76 16.81
C ALA A 139 -4.01 -10.95 15.58
N THR A 140 -5.32 -11.11 15.76
CA THR A 140 -6.29 -11.24 14.67
C THR A 140 -6.39 -9.96 13.87
N SER A 141 -6.49 -8.80 14.55
CA SER A 141 -6.45 -7.48 13.92
C SER A 141 -5.18 -7.29 13.10
N THR A 142 -4.01 -7.58 13.68
CA THR A 142 -2.72 -7.49 12.98
C THR A 142 -2.64 -8.40 11.75
N ALA A 143 -3.17 -9.63 11.83
CA ALA A 143 -3.19 -10.56 10.70
C ALA A 143 -4.08 -10.04 9.55
N LEU A 144 -5.23 -9.45 9.87
CA LEU A 144 -6.12 -8.81 8.90
C LEU A 144 -5.45 -7.61 8.22
N GLU A 145 -4.85 -6.70 9.00
CA GLU A 145 -4.12 -5.54 8.48
C GLU A 145 -2.95 -5.94 7.55
N ASN A 146 -2.21 -6.97 7.93
CA ASN A 146 -1.12 -7.49 7.10
C ASN A 146 -1.65 -8.00 5.77
N ARG A 147 -2.77 -8.74 5.76
CA ARG A 147 -3.38 -9.18 4.51
C ARG A 147 -3.83 -7.98 3.67
N VAL A 148 -4.52 -7.01 4.26
CA VAL A 148 -4.97 -5.82 3.54
C VAL A 148 -3.79 -5.13 2.86
N ARG A 149 -2.66 -4.93 3.57
CA ARG A 149 -1.42 -4.36 2.98
C ARG A 149 -0.86 -5.15 1.80
N THR A 150 -0.95 -6.48 1.84
CA THR A 150 -0.47 -7.32 0.72
C THR A 150 -1.37 -7.23 -0.52
N LEU A 151 -2.65 -6.92 -0.33
CA LEU A 151 -3.62 -6.80 -1.42
C LEU A 151 -3.64 -5.38 -1.99
N ASP A 152 -3.52 -4.36 -1.14
CA ASP A 152 -3.57 -2.97 -1.53
C ASP A 152 -2.71 -2.10 -0.60
N GLN A 153 -1.64 -1.54 -1.15
CA GLN A 153 -0.68 -0.72 -0.41
C GLN A 153 -1.20 0.69 -0.11
N SER A 154 -2.28 1.16 -0.77
CA SER A 154 -2.83 2.50 -0.55
C SER A 154 -3.37 2.69 0.87
N PHE A 155 -3.77 1.61 1.54
CA PHE A 155 -4.23 1.62 2.94
C PHE A 155 -3.10 1.70 3.98
N THR A 156 -1.83 1.60 3.57
CA THR A 156 -0.69 1.53 4.51
C THR A 156 -0.66 2.71 5.47
N GLY A 157 -0.95 3.93 4.99
CA GLY A 157 -0.97 5.13 5.85
C GLY A 157 -2.04 5.07 6.93
N LEU A 158 -3.27 4.67 6.59
CA LEU A 158 -4.38 4.52 7.55
C LEU A 158 -4.11 3.41 8.56
N ILE A 159 -3.58 2.27 8.09
CA ILE A 159 -3.20 1.14 8.96
C ILE A 159 -2.12 1.55 9.96
N GLN A 160 -1.08 2.27 9.49
CA GLN A 160 -0.02 2.77 10.37
C GLN A 160 -0.54 3.82 11.36
N MET A 161 -1.39 4.76 10.93
CA MET A 161 -2.03 5.73 11.84
C MET A 161 -2.82 5.03 12.93
N ARG A 162 -3.64 4.03 12.57
CA ARG A 162 -4.41 3.22 13.52
C ARG A 162 -3.48 2.50 14.51
N ALA A 163 -2.48 1.80 14.00
CA ALA A 163 -1.54 1.03 14.81
C ALA A 163 -0.73 1.91 15.78
N TYR A 164 -0.18 3.04 15.32
CA TYR A 164 0.58 3.95 16.17
C TYR A 164 -0.29 4.69 17.19
N ALA A 165 -1.50 5.12 16.82
CA ALA A 165 -2.44 5.71 17.77
C ALA A 165 -2.86 4.70 18.86
N TRP A 166 -3.05 3.44 18.46
CA TRP A 166 -3.34 2.36 19.39
C TRP A 166 -2.17 2.05 20.32
N ALA A 167 -0.94 2.00 19.79
CA ALA A 167 0.28 1.81 20.56
C ALA A 167 0.49 2.94 21.58
N ALA A 168 0.30 4.20 21.16
CA ALA A 168 0.37 5.37 22.04
C ALA A 168 -0.62 5.24 23.20
N ARG A 169 -1.88 4.92 22.90
CA ARG A 169 -2.88 4.67 23.95
C ARG A 169 -2.43 3.54 24.88
N ASN A 170 -1.98 2.41 24.33
CA ASN A 170 -1.68 1.21 25.11
C ASN A 170 -0.53 1.47 26.08
N ASN A 171 0.56 2.07 25.59
CA ASN A 171 1.70 2.46 26.40
C ASN A 171 1.29 3.49 27.46
N GLY A 172 0.51 4.50 27.08
CA GLY A 172 -0.01 5.49 28.02
C GLY A 172 -0.90 4.88 29.11
N GLY A 173 -1.65 3.83 28.79
CA GLY A 173 -2.42 3.04 29.76
C GLY A 173 -1.55 2.27 30.75
N THR A 174 -0.45 1.66 30.29
CA THR A 174 0.54 1.00 31.15
C THR A 174 1.21 2.01 32.10
N SER A 175 1.55 3.19 31.59
CA SER A 175 2.03 4.32 32.40
C SER A 175 0.98 4.73 33.45
N ALA A 176 -0.29 4.85 33.06
CA ALA A 176 -1.38 5.19 33.96
C ALA A 176 -1.59 4.19 35.11
N VAL A 177 -1.51 2.89 34.84
CA VAL A 177 -1.60 1.84 35.86
C VAL A 177 -0.42 1.90 36.84
N THR A 178 0.79 2.12 36.33
CA THR A 178 1.99 2.27 37.17
C THR A 178 1.83 3.46 38.12
N VAL A 179 1.38 4.60 37.59
CA VAL A 179 1.13 5.81 38.39
C VAL A 179 0.00 5.61 39.40
N THR A 180 -1.05 4.86 39.06
CA THR A 180 -2.11 4.48 40.01
C THR A 180 -1.54 3.74 41.21
N SER A 181 -0.65 2.76 40.97
CA SER A 181 0.01 2.01 42.04
C SER A 181 0.88 2.91 42.92
N LEU A 182 1.57 3.88 42.34
CA LEU A 182 2.45 4.81 43.05
C LEU A 182 1.68 5.79 43.93
N ILE A 183 0.58 6.37 43.42
CA ILE A 183 -0.31 7.24 44.21
C ILE A 183 -0.87 6.44 45.40
N GLY A 184 -1.31 5.19 45.17
CA GLY A 184 -1.83 4.32 46.23
C GLY A 184 -0.78 3.90 47.27
N ALA A 185 0.48 3.71 46.86
CA ALA A 185 1.57 3.36 47.76
C ALA A 185 2.04 4.54 48.64
N ASN A 186 1.66 5.78 48.29
CA ASN A 186 1.96 6.99 49.04
C ASN A 186 3.45 7.15 49.42
N ARG A 187 4.33 6.89 48.45
CA ARG A 187 5.79 6.98 48.60
C ARG A 187 6.46 7.55 47.35
N ALA A 188 7.73 7.94 47.49
CA ALA A 188 8.57 8.31 46.36
C ALA A 188 8.82 7.12 45.41
N LEU A 189 9.08 7.44 44.14
CA LEU A 189 9.48 6.50 43.09
C LEU A 189 10.82 5.84 43.44
N THR A 190 10.91 4.52 43.25
CA THR A 190 12.21 3.83 43.18
C THR A 190 12.91 4.14 41.85
N SER A 191 14.22 3.87 41.78
CA SER A 191 15.01 4.03 40.55
C SER A 191 14.45 3.18 39.39
N ASP A 192 14.01 1.95 39.69
CA ASP A 192 13.49 1.02 38.69
C ASP A 192 12.12 1.46 38.16
N GLU A 193 11.22 1.90 39.06
CA GLU A 193 9.91 2.45 38.68
C GLU A 193 10.08 3.72 37.84
N ARG A 194 11.06 4.55 38.17
CA ARG A 194 11.39 5.74 37.38
C ARG A 194 11.86 5.35 35.97
N ALA A 195 12.76 4.39 35.85
CA ALA A 195 13.25 3.91 34.56
C ALA A 195 12.12 3.28 33.71
N ALA A 196 11.27 2.45 34.33
CA ALA A 196 10.13 1.82 33.67
C ALA A 196 9.10 2.85 33.17
N LEU A 197 8.81 3.88 33.98
CA LEU A 197 7.89 4.93 33.62
C LEU A 197 8.44 5.79 32.47
N LEU A 198 9.71 6.19 32.54
CA LEU A 198 10.38 6.92 31.46
C LEU A 198 10.37 6.15 30.14
N LYS A 199 10.65 4.84 30.17
CA LYS A 199 10.60 3.97 28.99
C LYS A 199 9.20 3.95 28.37
N THR A 200 8.17 3.81 29.20
CA THR A 200 6.79 3.71 28.74
C THR A 200 6.28 5.04 28.20
N ASP A 201 6.64 6.15 28.84
CA ASP A 201 6.31 7.49 28.37
C ASP A 201 7.01 7.81 27.04
N ALA A 202 8.30 7.49 26.92
CA ALA A 202 9.02 7.65 25.66
C ALA A 202 8.39 6.85 24.52
N ALA A 203 7.98 5.60 24.78
CA ALA A 203 7.27 4.77 23.80
C ALA A 203 5.88 5.36 23.43
N THR A 204 5.21 5.98 24.40
CA THR A 204 3.92 6.67 24.17
C THR A 204 4.09 7.88 23.28
N SER A 205 5.05 8.76 23.59
CA SER A 205 5.36 9.96 22.80
C SER A 205 5.89 9.61 21.42
N PHE A 206 6.74 8.59 21.28
CA PHE A 206 7.22 8.13 19.97
C PHE A 206 6.07 7.70 19.07
N ALA A 207 5.18 6.84 19.58
CA ALA A 207 4.04 6.36 18.81
C ALA A 207 3.11 7.52 18.43
N TRP A 208 2.85 8.46 19.32
CA TRP A 208 2.02 9.64 19.00
C TRP A 208 2.67 10.56 17.97
N ASN A 209 3.98 10.82 18.07
CA ASN A 209 4.71 11.61 17.09
C ASN A 209 4.71 10.93 15.71
N ALA A 210 4.78 9.60 15.65
CA ALA A 210 4.66 8.85 14.41
C ALA A 210 3.26 9.03 13.77
N VAL A 211 2.19 9.08 14.58
CA VAL A 211 0.86 9.49 14.09
C VAL A 211 0.91 10.91 13.53
N GLY A 212 1.53 11.86 14.24
CA GLY A 212 1.67 13.24 13.77
C GLY A 212 2.35 13.38 12.42
N GLY A 213 3.40 12.60 12.16
CA GLY A 213 4.07 12.56 10.86
C GLY A 213 3.16 12.10 9.71
N LEU A 214 2.27 11.14 9.98
CA LEU A 214 1.29 10.65 8.99
C LEU A 214 0.10 11.61 8.83
N VAL A 215 -0.35 12.22 9.93
CA VAL A 215 -1.47 13.18 9.95
C VAL A 215 -1.12 14.48 9.20
N ALA A 216 0.16 14.85 9.18
CA ALA A 216 0.65 16.01 8.43
C ALA A 216 0.49 15.86 6.90
N HIS A 217 0.29 14.65 6.38
CA HIS A 217 0.10 14.43 4.95
C HIS A 217 -1.18 15.10 4.43
N GLU A 218 -1.13 15.66 3.21
CA GLU A 218 -2.26 16.39 2.63
C GLU A 218 -3.49 15.51 2.45
N SER A 219 -3.29 14.25 2.08
CA SER A 219 -4.38 13.29 1.84
C SER A 219 -5.10 12.82 3.11
N THR A 220 -4.58 13.11 4.30
CA THR A 220 -5.24 12.69 5.55
C THR A 220 -6.50 13.51 5.80
N SER A 221 -7.61 12.85 6.13
CA SER A 221 -8.91 13.50 6.32
C SER A 221 -8.93 14.56 7.42
N ALA A 222 -9.85 15.52 7.28
CA ALA A 222 -10.07 16.56 8.28
C ALA A 222 -10.55 15.99 9.63
N ASP A 223 -11.28 14.87 9.63
CA ASP A 223 -11.73 14.22 10.87
C ASP A 223 -10.53 13.66 11.65
N ILE A 224 -9.65 12.87 11.01
CA ILE A 224 -8.44 12.35 11.66
C ILE A 224 -7.56 13.50 12.18
N LYS A 225 -7.36 14.56 11.38
CA LYS A 225 -6.61 15.76 11.79
C LYS A 225 -7.22 16.41 13.04
N ALA A 226 -8.54 16.55 13.10
CA ALA A 226 -9.23 17.10 14.26
C ALA A 226 -9.10 16.18 15.50
N LYS A 227 -9.24 14.86 15.33
CA LYS A 227 -9.06 13.88 16.42
C LYS A 227 -7.63 13.87 16.95
N TYR A 228 -6.64 14.00 16.08
CA TYR A 228 -5.23 14.10 16.48
C TYR A 228 -4.95 15.38 17.27
N ALA A 229 -5.46 16.52 16.82
CA ALA A 229 -5.34 17.77 17.58
C ALA A 229 -6.01 17.67 18.96
N ALA A 230 -7.21 17.08 19.04
CA ALA A 230 -7.91 16.85 20.29
C ALA A 230 -7.14 15.89 21.21
N GLY A 231 -6.60 14.78 20.69
CA GLY A 231 -5.79 13.83 21.46
C GLY A 231 -4.50 14.44 21.99
N THR A 232 -3.86 15.32 21.21
CA THR A 232 -2.67 16.06 21.61
C THR A 232 -3.00 16.96 22.80
N SER A 233 -4.04 17.79 22.67
CA SER A 233 -4.49 18.68 23.75
C SER A 233 -5.06 17.95 24.98
N ALA A 234 -5.51 16.71 24.83
CA ALA A 234 -6.11 15.96 25.93
C ALA A 234 -5.09 15.19 26.78
N TYR A 235 -4.02 14.67 26.17
CA TYR A 235 -3.06 13.78 26.85
C TYR A 235 -1.62 14.30 26.86
N PHE A 236 -1.15 14.86 25.75
CA PHE A 236 0.26 15.24 25.54
C PHE A 236 0.54 16.70 25.84
N ASP A 237 -0.51 17.51 25.94
CA ASP A 237 -0.49 18.93 26.23
C ASP A 237 -1.70 19.27 27.13
N GLY A 238 -1.84 20.53 27.50
CA GLY A 238 -2.98 21.06 28.24
C GLY A 238 -3.07 20.59 29.68
N ALA A 239 -4.23 20.83 30.30
CA ALA A 239 -4.40 20.76 31.75
C ALA A 239 -4.12 19.37 32.37
N PHE A 240 -4.39 18.28 31.64
CA PHE A 240 -4.06 16.94 32.13
C PHE A 240 -2.55 16.72 32.17
N ASN A 241 -1.85 17.06 31.07
CA ASN A 241 -0.39 16.92 31.02
C ASN A 241 0.29 17.83 32.05
N ASP A 242 -0.15 19.07 32.19
CA ASP A 242 0.37 20.01 33.20
C ASP A 242 0.29 19.43 34.62
N ARG A 243 -0.87 18.87 34.99
CA ARG A 243 -1.06 18.22 36.30
C ARG A 243 -0.22 16.96 36.42
N ARG A 244 -0.09 16.17 35.35
CA ARG A 244 0.73 14.96 35.30
C ARG A 244 2.21 15.27 35.52
N GLU A 245 2.74 16.33 34.92
CA GLU A 245 4.14 16.75 35.13
C GLU A 245 4.42 17.13 36.59
N VAL A 246 3.50 17.87 37.22
CA VAL A 246 3.59 18.19 38.66
C VAL A 246 3.59 16.90 39.48
N LEU A 247 2.66 15.98 39.20
CA LEU A 247 2.59 14.67 39.86
C LEU A 247 3.91 13.90 39.77
N LEU A 248 4.49 13.78 38.56
CA LEU A 248 5.73 13.04 38.35
C LEU A 248 6.93 13.69 39.06
N ARG A 249 6.97 15.03 39.07
CA ARG A 249 7.99 15.78 39.81
C ARG A 249 7.88 15.55 41.31
N ASP A 250 6.67 15.63 41.87
CA ASP A 250 6.44 15.40 43.29
C ASP A 250 6.86 13.98 43.68
N LEU A 251 6.38 12.98 42.92
CA LEU A 251 6.72 11.55 43.09
C LEU A 251 8.22 11.27 43.05
N SER A 252 9.02 12.15 42.44
CA SER A 252 10.49 12.02 42.41
C SER A 252 11.18 12.37 43.74
N THR A 253 10.48 13.09 44.62
CA THR A 253 10.98 13.59 45.91
C THR A 253 10.18 13.09 47.11
N GLY A 254 8.94 12.65 46.92
CA GLY A 254 8.04 12.24 47.98
C GLY A 254 6.64 11.89 47.47
N PRO A 255 5.65 11.63 48.35
CA PRO A 255 4.27 11.45 47.94
C PRO A 255 3.67 12.74 47.36
N SER A 256 2.80 12.61 46.35
CA SER A 256 2.09 13.75 45.75
C SER A 256 0.63 13.78 46.21
N THR A 257 0.06 14.98 46.33
CA THR A 257 -1.37 15.20 46.60
C THR A 257 -2.13 15.76 45.39
N VAL A 258 -1.48 15.83 44.23
CA VAL A 258 -2.05 16.44 43.01
C VAL A 258 -3.24 15.65 42.47
N PHE A 259 -3.18 14.33 42.63
CA PHE A 259 -4.24 13.41 42.24
C PHE A 259 -4.57 12.46 43.39
N THR A 260 -5.86 12.18 43.58
CA THR A 260 -6.30 10.95 44.24
C THR A 260 -6.23 9.79 43.24
N VAL A 261 -6.23 8.55 43.73
CA VAL A 261 -6.28 7.36 42.86
C VAL A 261 -7.47 7.43 41.89
N ASP A 262 -8.65 7.80 42.39
CA ASP A 262 -9.87 7.90 41.60
C ASP A 262 -9.81 9.04 40.56
N ASP A 263 -9.31 10.23 40.95
CA ASP A 263 -9.18 11.37 40.04
C ASP A 263 -8.16 11.08 38.93
N TRP A 264 -7.03 10.46 39.28
CA TRP A 264 -6.04 10.03 38.30
C TRP A 264 -6.61 9.01 37.32
N GLN A 265 -7.27 7.97 37.80
CA GLN A 265 -7.87 6.96 36.94
C GLN A 265 -8.94 7.56 36.02
N MET A 266 -9.80 8.45 36.53
CA MET A 266 -10.85 9.09 35.74
C MET A 266 -10.26 9.98 34.64
N THR A 267 -9.35 10.88 34.99
CA THR A 267 -8.79 11.87 34.06
C THR A 267 -7.84 11.23 33.03
N SER A 268 -6.99 10.29 33.45
CA SER A 268 -6.10 9.56 32.53
C SER A 268 -6.88 8.68 31.56
N ASN A 269 -7.92 7.97 32.01
CA ASN A 269 -8.76 7.19 31.12
C ASN A 269 -9.53 8.07 30.12
N ALA A 270 -10.01 9.24 30.55
CA ALA A 270 -10.66 10.19 29.65
C ALA A 270 -9.70 10.68 28.57
N ALA A 271 -8.49 11.12 28.95
CA ALA A 271 -7.47 11.59 28.01
C ALA A 271 -7.02 10.49 27.03
N LEU A 272 -6.72 9.30 27.52
CA LEU A 272 -6.37 8.14 26.69
C LEU A 272 -7.52 7.67 25.79
N GLY A 273 -8.77 7.89 26.21
CA GLY A 273 -9.96 7.67 25.40
C GLY A 273 -10.00 8.60 24.18
N VAL A 274 -9.58 9.87 24.33
CA VAL A 274 -9.45 10.80 23.20
C VAL A 274 -8.33 10.37 22.24
N VAL A 275 -7.18 9.93 22.77
CA VAL A 275 -6.07 9.38 21.96
C VAL A 275 -6.54 8.20 21.11
N ALA A 276 -7.37 7.30 21.66
CA ALA A 276 -7.94 6.17 20.93
C ALA A 276 -8.89 6.58 19.79
N GLN A 277 -9.48 7.79 19.81
CA GLN A 277 -10.38 8.24 18.73
C GLN A 277 -9.67 8.38 17.39
N VAL A 278 -8.36 8.64 17.37
CA VAL A 278 -7.59 8.67 16.12
C VAL A 278 -7.55 7.29 15.47
N ALA A 279 -7.33 6.25 16.27
CA ALA A 279 -7.33 4.88 15.78
C ALA A 279 -8.71 4.48 15.24
N LEU A 280 -9.79 4.87 15.94
CA LEU A 280 -11.17 4.64 15.49
C LEU A 280 -11.50 5.39 14.20
N ALA A 281 -11.08 6.65 14.08
CA ALA A 281 -11.29 7.47 12.88
C ALA A 281 -10.53 6.92 11.67
N ALA A 282 -9.25 6.55 11.86
CA ALA A 282 -8.46 5.89 10.83
C ALA A 282 -9.13 4.60 10.36
N MET A 283 -9.68 3.81 11.28
CA MET A 283 -10.35 2.55 10.94
C MET A 283 -11.69 2.76 10.22
N ALA A 284 -12.45 3.78 10.61
CA ALA A 284 -13.68 4.16 9.92
C ALA A 284 -13.40 4.63 8.48
N GLU A 285 -12.38 5.47 8.28
CA GLU A 285 -11.98 5.93 6.94
C GLU A 285 -11.45 4.78 6.07
N LEU A 286 -10.74 3.83 6.66
CA LEU A 286 -10.26 2.62 5.98
C LEU A 286 -11.44 1.80 5.46
N ASP A 287 -12.44 1.55 6.32
CA ASP A 287 -13.66 0.81 5.99
C ASP A 287 -14.51 1.53 4.93
N ASP A 288 -14.72 2.84 5.08
CA ASP A 288 -15.47 3.64 4.11
C ASP A 288 -14.77 3.66 2.73
N THR A 289 -13.44 3.81 2.71
CA THR A 289 -12.66 3.81 1.47
C THR A 289 -12.70 2.45 0.79
N ALA A 290 -12.53 1.36 1.55
CA ALA A 290 -12.62 0.01 1.00
C ALA A 290 -14.01 -0.32 0.44
N ALA A 291 -15.08 0.11 1.14
CA ALA A 291 -16.45 -0.04 0.67
C ALA A 291 -16.72 0.76 -0.63
N GLN A 292 -16.20 1.99 -0.72
CA GLN A 292 -16.29 2.80 -1.93
C GLN A 292 -15.56 2.17 -3.11
N MET A 293 -14.34 1.65 -2.90
CA MET A 293 -13.56 0.96 -3.93
C MET A 293 -14.29 -0.31 -4.42
N ARG A 294 -14.85 -1.11 -3.51
CA ARG A 294 -15.69 -2.27 -3.86
C ARG A 294 -16.91 -1.85 -4.68
N SER A 295 -17.62 -0.80 -4.28
CA SER A 295 -18.80 -0.30 -5.00
C SER A 295 -18.45 0.19 -6.42
N ALA A 296 -17.39 1.00 -6.55
CA ALA A 296 -16.90 1.49 -7.82
C ALA A 296 -16.46 0.34 -8.76
N ALA A 297 -15.74 -0.65 -8.22
CA ALA A 297 -15.32 -1.83 -8.97
C ALA A 297 -16.52 -2.69 -9.39
N THR A 298 -17.54 -2.80 -8.54
CA THR A 298 -18.80 -3.51 -8.88
C THR A 298 -19.50 -2.83 -10.05
N MET A 299 -19.66 -1.50 -9.99
CA MET A 299 -20.29 -0.73 -11.06
C MET A 299 -19.50 -0.83 -12.37
N ASN A 300 -18.17 -0.72 -12.31
CA ASN A 300 -17.31 -0.87 -13.48
C ASN A 300 -17.39 -2.28 -14.08
N ALA A 301 -17.39 -3.34 -13.25
CA ALA A 301 -17.53 -4.72 -13.69
C ALA A 301 -18.87 -4.98 -14.38
N VAL A 302 -19.97 -4.43 -13.85
CA VAL A 302 -21.30 -4.51 -14.47
C VAL A 302 -21.34 -3.78 -15.82
N LEU A 303 -20.84 -2.55 -15.88
CA LEU A 303 -20.81 -1.75 -17.12
C LEU A 303 -19.95 -2.41 -18.21
N MET A 304 -18.76 -2.91 -17.86
CA MET A 304 -17.88 -3.61 -18.80
C MET A 304 -18.47 -4.94 -19.27
N SER A 305 -19.14 -5.68 -18.39
CA SER A 305 -19.83 -6.93 -18.75
C SER A 305 -21.00 -6.67 -19.70
N LEU A 306 -21.84 -5.67 -19.43
CA LEU A 306 -22.92 -5.26 -20.32
C LEU A 306 -22.39 -4.78 -21.68
N GLY A 307 -21.32 -3.98 -21.70
CA GLY A 307 -20.67 -3.54 -22.92
C GLY A 307 -20.08 -4.69 -23.74
N ALA A 308 -19.50 -5.70 -23.09
CA ALA A 308 -19.00 -6.91 -23.76
C ALA A 308 -20.14 -7.75 -24.35
N ILE A 309 -21.26 -7.92 -23.64
CA ILE A 309 -22.45 -8.63 -24.14
C ILE A 309 -23.04 -7.88 -25.34
N LEU A 310 -23.16 -6.56 -25.27
CA LEU A 310 -23.67 -5.74 -26.37
C LEU A 310 -22.77 -5.84 -27.61
N ALA A 311 -21.44 -5.75 -27.43
CA ALA A 311 -20.49 -5.93 -28.53
C ALA A 311 -20.59 -7.32 -29.17
N LEU A 312 -20.76 -8.37 -28.37
CA LEU A 312 -20.98 -9.73 -28.87
C LEU A 312 -22.30 -9.84 -29.65
N ALA A 313 -23.37 -9.24 -29.15
CA ALA A 313 -24.68 -9.23 -29.80
C ALA A 313 -24.65 -8.48 -31.14
N ILE A 314 -23.97 -7.32 -31.21
CA ILE A 314 -23.78 -6.56 -32.46
C ILE A 314 -22.94 -7.38 -33.45
N GLY A 315 -21.86 -8.03 -33.00
CA GLY A 315 -21.01 -8.86 -33.85
C GLY A 315 -21.75 -10.08 -34.43
N LEU A 316 -22.49 -10.81 -33.58
CA LEU A 316 -23.31 -11.94 -34.00
C LEU A 316 -24.47 -11.50 -34.91
N GLY A 317 -25.15 -10.39 -34.57
CA GLY A 317 -26.22 -9.81 -35.38
C GLY A 317 -25.73 -9.33 -36.74
N GLY A 318 -24.61 -8.61 -36.80
CA GLY A 318 -23.98 -8.17 -38.04
C GLY A 318 -23.56 -9.35 -38.93
N THR A 319 -22.95 -10.38 -38.34
CA THR A 319 -22.58 -11.61 -39.06
C THR A 319 -23.82 -12.32 -39.61
N ALA A 320 -24.89 -12.44 -38.81
CA ALA A 320 -26.14 -13.05 -39.26
C ALA A 320 -26.79 -12.26 -40.41
N ILE A 321 -26.79 -10.92 -40.34
CA ILE A 321 -27.30 -10.06 -41.41
C ILE A 321 -26.50 -10.27 -42.70
N ILE A 322 -25.16 -10.26 -42.63
CA ILE A 322 -24.28 -10.49 -43.79
C ILE A 322 -24.57 -11.87 -44.41
N VAL A 323 -24.68 -12.92 -43.59
CA VAL A 323 -24.95 -14.28 -44.08
C VAL A 323 -26.32 -14.39 -44.75
N ILE A 324 -27.36 -13.81 -44.15
CA ILE A 324 -28.75 -13.93 -44.64
C ILE A 324 -29.01 -13.02 -45.84
N ARG A 325 -28.52 -11.78 -45.82
CA ARG A 325 -28.82 -10.79 -46.87
C ARG A 325 -27.84 -10.81 -48.03
N VAL A 326 -26.61 -11.28 -47.85
CA VAL A 326 -25.55 -11.23 -48.87
C VAL A 326 -25.09 -12.63 -49.29
N LEU A 327 -24.50 -13.43 -48.37
CA LEU A 327 -23.89 -14.71 -48.77
C LEU A 327 -24.89 -15.74 -49.30
N ARG A 328 -26.06 -15.90 -48.67
CA ARG A 328 -27.07 -16.87 -49.10
C ARG A 328 -27.63 -16.57 -50.51
N PRO A 329 -28.05 -15.33 -50.83
CA PRO A 329 -28.50 -14.97 -52.18
C PRO A 329 -27.42 -15.11 -53.26
N ILE A 330 -26.18 -14.70 -52.98
CA ILE A 330 -25.07 -14.84 -53.94
C ILE A 330 -24.81 -16.31 -54.26
N ARG A 331 -24.81 -17.18 -53.23
CA ARG A 331 -24.64 -18.62 -53.43
C ARG A 331 -25.78 -19.21 -54.25
N ALA A 332 -27.03 -18.82 -53.99
CA ALA A 332 -28.19 -19.25 -54.77
C ALA A 332 -28.14 -18.80 -56.25
N LEU A 333 -27.66 -17.57 -56.52
CA LEU A 333 -27.44 -17.10 -57.89
C LEU A 333 -26.30 -17.84 -58.58
N THR A 334 -25.24 -18.17 -57.84
CA THR A 334 -24.11 -18.96 -58.35
C THR A 334 -24.57 -20.36 -58.73
N ASP A 335 -25.35 -21.03 -57.88
CA ASP A 335 -25.92 -22.35 -58.16
C ASP A 335 -26.87 -22.32 -59.38
N CYS A 336 -27.64 -21.24 -59.52
CA CYS A 336 -28.49 -21.01 -60.70
C CYS A 336 -27.67 -20.86 -61.99
N MET A 337 -26.57 -20.11 -61.97
CA MET A 337 -25.70 -19.93 -63.12
C MET A 337 -25.02 -21.25 -63.54
N VAL A 338 -24.62 -22.07 -62.57
CA VAL A 338 -24.10 -23.43 -62.85
C VAL A 338 -25.17 -24.29 -63.51
N ALA A 339 -26.41 -24.28 -63.01
CA ALA A 339 -27.52 -25.03 -63.59
C ALA A 339 -27.84 -24.59 -65.04
N LEU A 340 -27.80 -23.28 -65.32
CA LEU A 340 -27.99 -22.74 -66.67
C LEU A 340 -26.86 -23.15 -67.63
N SER A 341 -25.61 -23.13 -67.16
CA SER A 341 -24.46 -23.59 -67.96
C SER A 341 -24.54 -25.07 -68.32
N ASN A 342 -25.16 -25.89 -67.46
CA ASN A 342 -25.41 -27.31 -67.69
C ASN A 342 -26.66 -27.59 -68.54
N GLY A 343 -27.29 -26.56 -69.12
CA GLY A 343 -28.40 -26.69 -70.06
C GLY A 343 -29.79 -26.84 -69.44
N ASN A 344 -29.92 -26.66 -68.12
CA ASN A 344 -31.21 -26.68 -67.44
C ASN A 344 -31.84 -25.28 -67.39
N SER A 345 -32.60 -24.91 -68.43
CA SER A 345 -33.27 -23.60 -68.54
C SER A 345 -34.60 -23.51 -67.78
N GLY A 346 -35.04 -24.58 -67.11
CA GLY A 346 -36.30 -24.66 -66.35
C GLY A 346 -36.20 -24.25 -64.87
N ILE A 347 -35.05 -23.76 -64.42
CA ILE A 347 -34.83 -23.27 -63.06
C ILE A 347 -35.29 -21.82 -62.92
N ASP A 348 -36.05 -21.52 -61.86
CA ASP A 348 -36.41 -20.16 -61.49
C ASP A 348 -35.20 -19.41 -60.92
N VAL A 349 -34.99 -18.15 -61.33
CA VAL A 349 -33.86 -17.35 -60.86
C VAL A 349 -34.16 -16.78 -59.47
N PRO A 350 -33.44 -17.20 -58.42
CA PRO A 350 -33.70 -16.74 -57.06
C PRO A 350 -33.35 -15.26 -56.88
N GLY A 351 -34.22 -14.50 -56.21
CA GLY A 351 -33.99 -13.07 -55.91
C GLY A 351 -34.52 -12.10 -56.96
N LEU A 352 -35.26 -12.56 -57.96
CA LEU A 352 -35.95 -11.69 -58.93
C LEU A 352 -36.94 -10.75 -58.22
N GLY A 353 -36.88 -9.44 -58.54
CA GLY A 353 -37.75 -8.42 -57.93
C GLY A 353 -37.18 -7.75 -56.67
N ARG A 354 -35.95 -8.06 -56.27
CA ARG A 354 -35.20 -7.26 -55.27
C ARG A 354 -34.79 -5.92 -55.85
N SER A 355 -34.68 -4.91 -54.99
CA SER A 355 -34.34 -3.52 -55.36
C SER A 355 -32.86 -3.15 -55.13
N ASP A 356 -32.01 -4.14 -54.88
CA ASP A 356 -30.56 -3.97 -54.62
C ASP A 356 -29.71 -4.56 -55.75
N GLU A 357 -28.38 -4.39 -55.66
CA GLU A 357 -27.40 -4.82 -56.67
C GLU A 357 -27.46 -6.35 -56.91
N ILE A 358 -27.87 -7.12 -55.90
CA ILE A 358 -28.11 -8.56 -56.04
C ILE A 358 -29.37 -8.83 -56.87
N GLY A 359 -30.40 -8.00 -56.75
CA GLY A 359 -31.57 -8.01 -57.63
C GLY A 359 -31.23 -7.67 -59.08
N GLU A 360 -30.32 -6.72 -59.31
CA GLU A 360 -29.82 -6.38 -60.64
C GLU A 360 -29.00 -7.52 -61.27
N MET A 361 -28.15 -8.19 -60.46
CA MET A 361 -27.48 -9.42 -60.86
C MET A 361 -28.49 -10.54 -61.18
N ALA A 362 -29.54 -10.74 -60.37
CA ALA A 362 -30.60 -11.70 -60.65
C ALA A 362 -31.35 -11.38 -61.95
N GLY A 363 -31.62 -10.11 -62.22
CA GLY A 363 -32.20 -9.65 -63.48
C GLY A 363 -31.31 -9.96 -64.68
N SER A 364 -29.99 -9.77 -64.54
CA SER A 364 -29.01 -10.14 -65.57
C SER A 364 -28.96 -11.65 -65.83
N VAL A 365 -29.04 -12.48 -64.78
CA VAL A 365 -29.12 -13.95 -64.90
C VAL A 365 -30.42 -14.39 -65.58
N GLU A 366 -31.55 -13.69 -65.35
CA GLU A 366 -32.81 -13.96 -66.05
C GLU A 366 -32.76 -13.58 -67.53
N ILE A 367 -32.12 -12.45 -67.88
CA ILE A 367 -31.86 -12.11 -69.28
C ILE A 367 -31.03 -13.22 -69.94
N PHE A 368 -30.03 -13.78 -69.25
CA PHE A 368 -29.22 -14.89 -69.74
C PHE A 368 -30.03 -16.19 -69.88
N ARG A 369 -30.91 -16.52 -68.93
CA ARG A 369 -31.83 -17.66 -69.04
C ARG A 369 -32.78 -17.51 -70.23
N GLN A 370 -33.35 -16.32 -70.43
CA GLN A 370 -34.20 -16.02 -71.59
C GLN A 370 -33.43 -16.00 -72.92
N ALA A 371 -32.17 -15.58 -72.91
CA ALA A 371 -31.27 -15.65 -74.06
C ALA A 371 -30.88 -17.11 -74.38
N SER A 372 -30.68 -17.97 -73.38
CA SER A 372 -30.48 -19.41 -73.57
C SER A 372 -31.72 -20.09 -74.15
N ILE A 373 -32.93 -19.67 -73.73
CA ILE A 373 -34.20 -20.13 -74.30
C ILE A 373 -34.39 -19.62 -75.75
N ARG A 374 -34.02 -18.36 -76.05
CA ARG A 374 -34.12 -17.75 -77.40
C ARG A 374 -33.03 -18.20 -78.38
N ASN A 375 -31.78 -18.40 -77.94
CA ASN A 375 -30.68 -18.90 -78.78
C ASN A 375 -30.92 -20.34 -79.26
N ARG A 376 -31.73 -21.11 -78.54
CA ARG A 376 -32.20 -22.43 -79.00
C ARG A 376 -33.21 -22.36 -80.16
N GLN A 377 -33.73 -21.17 -80.49
CA GLN A 377 -34.67 -20.95 -81.60
C GLN A 377 -34.08 -20.11 -82.75
N LEU A 378 -33.06 -19.27 -82.49
CA LEU A 378 -32.51 -18.33 -83.49
C LEU A 378 -31.29 -18.86 -84.28
N GLU A 379 -30.82 -20.08 -84.00
CA GLU A 379 -29.75 -20.74 -84.77
C GLU A 379 -30.20 -21.28 -86.14
N GLN A 380 -31.46 -21.08 -86.53
CA GLN A 380 -32.02 -21.57 -87.81
C GLN A 380 -32.36 -20.48 -88.86
N GLU A 381 -32.18 -19.18 -88.58
CA GLU A 381 -32.68 -18.11 -89.49
C GLU A 381 -31.74 -16.90 -89.67
N ALA A 382 -30.47 -17.10 -90.05
CA ALA A 382 -29.57 -15.98 -90.32
C ALA A 382 -28.60 -16.19 -91.49
N GLU A 383 -29.11 -16.47 -92.69
CA GLU A 383 -28.27 -16.49 -93.91
C GLU A 383 -28.93 -15.90 -95.17
N ALA A 384 -29.98 -15.08 -95.05
CA ALA A 384 -30.61 -14.45 -96.21
C ALA A 384 -31.22 -13.08 -95.88
N ASN A 385 -30.41 -12.01 -95.94
CA ASN A 385 -30.87 -10.64 -96.22
C ASN A 385 -29.72 -9.67 -96.52
N ARG A 386 -28.77 -10.12 -97.35
CA ARG A 386 -28.02 -9.19 -98.19
C ARG A 386 -28.84 -8.92 -99.44
N THR A 387 -28.86 -7.67 -99.87
CA THR A 387 -29.25 -7.19 -101.21
C THR A 387 -30.69 -6.69 -101.39
N LYS A 388 -31.04 -5.54 -100.77
CA LYS A 388 -31.99 -4.57 -101.35
C LYS A 388 -32.04 -3.22 -100.60
N ALA A 389 -31.11 -2.32 -100.88
CA ALA A 389 -31.29 -0.85 -100.74
C ALA A 389 -30.12 -0.09 -101.40
N GLU A 390 -29.77 -0.50 -102.62
CA GLU A 390 -28.68 0.05 -103.43
C GLU A 390 -29.28 0.96 -104.52
N ASN A 391 -30.03 2.04 -104.23
CA ASN A 391 -30.42 2.93 -105.36
C ASN A 391 -30.87 4.39 -105.14
N ASP A 392 -30.74 5.05 -103.97
CA ASP A 392 -31.31 6.43 -103.84
C ASP A 392 -30.48 7.48 -103.08
N ARG A 393 -29.14 7.47 -103.13
CA ARG A 393 -28.36 8.57 -102.48
C ARG A 393 -27.18 9.17 -103.25
N ILE A 394 -27.09 8.96 -104.55
CA ILE A 394 -25.95 9.48 -105.34
C ILE A 394 -26.13 10.96 -105.79
N GLU A 395 -27.33 11.55 -105.72
CA GLU A 395 -27.51 12.94 -106.22
C GLU A 395 -27.40 14.05 -105.15
N MET A 396 -27.25 13.69 -103.85
CA MET A 396 -27.22 14.67 -102.75
C MET A 396 -25.84 14.83 -102.09
N GLN A 397 -24.78 14.40 -102.76
CA GLN A 397 -23.42 14.36 -102.21
C GLN A 397 -22.52 15.53 -102.65
N ARG A 398 -22.78 16.16 -103.80
CA ARG A 398 -21.85 17.15 -104.38
C ARG A 398 -21.93 18.58 -103.80
N ILE A 399 -22.87 18.84 -102.89
CA ILE A 399 -23.00 20.15 -102.18
C ILE A 399 -22.71 20.01 -100.68
N SER A 400 -22.74 18.79 -100.10
CA SER A 400 -22.45 18.58 -98.67
C SER A 400 -20.96 18.37 -98.38
N GLU A 401 -20.14 18.01 -99.37
CA GLU A 401 -18.70 17.75 -99.20
C GLU A 401 -17.87 19.02 -98.89
N GLU A 402 -18.14 20.16 -99.52
CA GLU A 402 -17.37 21.41 -99.26
C GLU A 402 -17.71 22.09 -97.92
N ASP A 403 -18.89 21.84 -97.35
CA ASP A 403 -19.30 22.34 -96.04
C ASP A 403 -18.97 21.33 -94.92
N ALA A 404 -18.94 20.04 -95.23
CA ALA A 404 -18.43 18.99 -94.35
C ALA A 404 -16.91 19.09 -94.13
N ASP A 405 -16.12 19.37 -95.18
CA ASP A 405 -14.67 19.54 -95.07
C ASP A 405 -14.28 20.77 -94.25
N ARG A 406 -14.99 21.89 -94.38
CA ARG A 406 -14.76 23.07 -93.52
C ARG A 406 -15.09 22.79 -92.05
N ARG A 407 -16.19 22.10 -91.76
CA ARG A 407 -16.59 21.73 -90.38
C ARG A 407 -15.66 20.67 -89.78
N LEU A 408 -15.20 19.72 -90.59
CA LEU A 408 -14.22 18.72 -90.19
C LEU A 408 -12.86 19.35 -89.91
N ASN A 409 -12.36 20.23 -90.79
CA ASN A 409 -11.11 20.96 -90.59
C ASN A 409 -11.18 21.88 -89.36
N GLN A 410 -12.31 22.54 -89.09
CA GLN A 410 -12.49 23.34 -87.88
C GLN A 410 -12.49 22.48 -86.60
N ALA A 411 -13.25 21.38 -86.57
CA ALA A 411 -13.30 20.49 -85.41
C ALA A 411 -11.95 19.79 -85.14
N THR A 412 -11.26 19.35 -86.20
CA THR A 412 -9.94 18.69 -86.07
C THR A 412 -8.83 19.68 -85.73
N ALA A 413 -8.84 20.91 -86.25
CA ALA A 413 -7.88 21.94 -85.87
C ALA A 413 -8.04 22.37 -84.40
N ALA A 414 -9.27 22.62 -83.95
CA ALA A 414 -9.54 22.97 -82.56
C ALA A 414 -9.20 21.82 -81.59
N LEU A 415 -9.47 20.57 -81.99
CA LEU A 415 -9.04 19.40 -81.21
C LEU A 415 -7.52 19.23 -81.21
N ALA A 416 -6.84 19.45 -82.34
CA ALA A 416 -5.38 19.38 -82.42
C ALA A 416 -4.71 20.45 -81.54
N GLU A 417 -5.28 21.65 -81.48
CA GLU A 417 -4.81 22.73 -80.62
C GLU A 417 -5.06 22.42 -79.13
N GLY A 418 -6.25 21.90 -78.79
CA GLY A 418 -6.56 21.40 -77.45
C GLY A 418 -5.62 20.28 -77.00
N LEU A 419 -5.38 19.28 -77.86
CA LEU A 419 -4.44 18.19 -77.60
C LEU A 419 -2.99 18.67 -77.45
N LYS A 420 -2.58 19.67 -78.24
CA LYS A 420 -1.25 20.29 -78.12
C LYS A 420 -1.10 21.02 -76.79
N ALA A 421 -2.12 21.74 -76.36
CA ALA A 421 -2.13 22.40 -75.05
C ALA A 421 -2.15 21.39 -73.89
N LEU A 422 -2.93 20.31 -74.01
CA LEU A 422 -2.96 19.21 -73.05
C LEU A 422 -1.59 18.52 -72.94
N ALA A 423 -0.93 18.24 -74.07
CA ALA A 423 0.41 17.66 -74.13
C ALA A 423 1.49 18.58 -73.53
N ALA A 424 1.27 19.89 -73.54
CA ALA A 424 2.13 20.87 -72.88
C ALA A 424 1.83 21.02 -71.37
N GLY A 425 0.92 20.22 -70.81
CA GLY A 425 0.56 20.24 -69.39
C GLY A 425 -0.52 21.27 -69.02
N ASN A 426 -1.12 21.98 -70.00
CA ASN A 426 -2.18 22.93 -69.70
C ASN A 426 -3.51 22.21 -69.47
N MET A 427 -3.93 22.04 -68.22
CA MET A 427 -5.21 21.39 -67.88
C MET A 427 -6.41 22.35 -67.91
N LEU A 428 -6.21 23.59 -68.36
CA LEU A 428 -7.27 24.56 -68.64
C LEU A 428 -7.67 24.61 -70.12
N CYS A 429 -7.12 23.70 -70.94
CA CYS A 429 -7.40 23.66 -72.37
C CYS A 429 -8.80 23.07 -72.67
N GLU A 430 -9.84 23.85 -72.43
CA GLU A 430 -11.21 23.50 -72.81
C GLU A 430 -11.57 24.13 -74.16
N ILE A 431 -12.21 23.35 -75.03
CA ILE A 431 -12.71 23.83 -76.33
C ILE A 431 -14.06 24.52 -76.09
N ASN A 432 -14.05 25.85 -76.09
CA ASN A 432 -15.23 26.68 -75.86
C ASN A 432 -16.03 26.97 -77.13
N GLN A 433 -15.41 26.80 -78.30
CA GLN A 433 -16.06 27.06 -79.57
C GLN A 433 -17.02 25.90 -79.93
N PRO A 434 -18.32 26.15 -80.15
CA PRO A 434 -19.27 25.10 -80.52
C PRO A 434 -18.88 24.45 -81.84
N PHE A 435 -18.95 23.12 -81.90
CA PHE A 435 -18.73 22.39 -83.15
C PHE A 435 -20.05 22.21 -83.91
N ALA A 436 -19.95 21.74 -85.16
CA ALA A 436 -21.14 21.30 -85.89
C ALA A 436 -21.84 20.17 -85.10
N PRO A 437 -23.17 20.02 -85.19
CA PRO A 437 -23.94 19.07 -84.37
C PRO A 437 -23.39 17.64 -84.38
N GLN A 438 -22.87 17.18 -85.52
CA GLN A 438 -22.27 15.84 -85.68
C GLN A 438 -20.93 15.64 -84.93
N PHE A 439 -20.23 16.71 -84.55
CA PHE A 439 -18.93 16.68 -83.86
C PHE A 439 -19.00 17.21 -82.41
N GLU A 440 -20.16 17.68 -81.95
CA GLU A 440 -20.31 18.26 -80.61
C GLU A 440 -20.01 17.25 -79.49
N ALA A 441 -20.29 15.96 -79.73
CA ALA A 441 -19.90 14.87 -78.83
C ALA A 441 -18.38 14.78 -78.63
N LEU A 442 -17.58 15.11 -79.65
CA LEU A 442 -16.12 15.09 -79.58
C LEU A 442 -15.60 16.22 -78.68
N ARG A 443 -16.17 17.43 -78.82
CA ARG A 443 -15.88 18.57 -77.95
C ARG A 443 -16.22 18.26 -76.49
N HIS A 444 -17.42 17.70 -76.26
CA HIS A 444 -17.87 17.35 -74.91
C HIS A 444 -16.99 16.26 -74.29
N ASN A 445 -16.69 15.18 -75.02
CA ASN A 445 -15.82 14.11 -74.52
C ASN A 445 -14.41 14.60 -74.21
N PHE A 446 -13.83 15.46 -75.05
CA PHE A 446 -12.53 16.07 -74.78
C PHE A 446 -12.56 16.95 -73.52
N ASN A 447 -13.50 17.89 -73.42
CA ASN A 447 -13.61 18.79 -72.26
C ASN A 447 -13.90 18.02 -70.96
N THR A 448 -14.76 17.00 -71.00
CA THR A 448 -15.03 16.11 -69.86
C THR A 448 -13.77 15.37 -69.43
N SER A 449 -12.96 14.89 -70.39
CA SER A 449 -11.68 14.21 -70.09
C SER A 449 -10.67 15.15 -69.44
N VAL A 450 -10.49 16.36 -69.98
CA VAL A 450 -9.60 17.38 -69.40
C VAL A 450 -10.08 17.80 -68.01
N THR A 451 -11.38 17.99 -67.82
CA THR A 451 -11.97 18.33 -66.52
C THR A 451 -11.76 17.23 -65.49
N GLN A 452 -11.98 15.97 -65.86
CA GLN A 452 -11.77 14.84 -64.96
C GLN A 452 -10.30 14.71 -64.57
N LEU A 453 -9.37 14.80 -65.53
CA LEU A 453 -7.93 14.78 -65.27
C LEU A 453 -7.49 15.93 -64.37
N ARG A 454 -7.97 17.16 -64.63
CA ARG A 454 -7.71 18.33 -63.78
C ARG A 454 -8.17 18.09 -62.35
N THR A 455 -9.41 17.64 -62.16
CA THR A 455 -9.97 17.39 -60.82
C THR A 455 -9.14 16.35 -60.07
N THR A 456 -8.77 15.24 -60.72
CA THR A 456 -7.93 14.21 -60.11
C THR A 456 -6.53 14.73 -59.73
N LEU A 457 -5.90 15.56 -60.57
CA LEU A 457 -4.59 16.15 -60.26
C LEU A 457 -4.66 17.15 -59.11
N VAL A 458 -5.73 17.94 -58.99
CA VAL A 458 -5.97 18.85 -57.85
C VAL A 458 -6.19 18.07 -56.54
N GLU A 459 -6.95 16.97 -56.58
CA GLU A 459 -7.12 16.09 -55.41
C GLU A 459 -5.79 15.41 -55.00
N PHE A 460 -4.96 15.06 -55.98
CA PHE A 460 -3.63 14.50 -55.74
C PHE A 460 -2.67 15.54 -55.13
N GLU A 461 -2.64 16.77 -55.63
CA GLU A 461 -1.88 17.90 -55.05
C GLU A 461 -2.25 18.14 -53.57
N ARG A 462 -3.56 18.13 -53.26
CA ARG A 462 -4.04 18.24 -51.88
C ARG A 462 -3.57 17.07 -51.00
N SER A 463 -3.54 15.86 -51.55
CA SER A 463 -3.04 14.67 -50.84
C SER A 463 -1.54 14.78 -50.57
N VAL A 464 -0.73 15.21 -51.55
CA VAL A 464 0.71 15.44 -51.38
C VAL A 464 0.98 16.50 -50.30
N THR A 465 0.22 17.60 -50.30
CA THR A 465 0.33 18.65 -49.26
C THR A 465 0.01 18.12 -47.86
N THR A 466 -0.99 17.25 -47.75
CA THR A 466 -1.38 16.62 -46.48
C THR A 466 -0.28 15.69 -45.97
N VAL A 467 0.29 14.85 -46.85
CA VAL A 467 1.40 13.94 -46.50
C VAL A 467 2.66 14.73 -46.13
N SER A 468 2.98 15.80 -46.86
CA SER A 468 4.11 16.69 -46.56
C SER A 468 4.00 17.33 -45.18
N SER A 469 2.80 17.83 -44.85
CA SER A 469 2.51 18.38 -43.52
C SER A 469 2.67 17.31 -42.42
N GLY A 470 2.13 16.11 -42.65
CA GLY A 470 2.28 14.98 -41.73
C GLY A 470 3.75 14.55 -41.53
N ALA A 471 4.56 14.56 -42.59
CA ALA A 471 5.99 14.27 -42.49
C ALA A 471 6.74 15.32 -41.64
N GLY A 472 6.37 16.61 -41.75
CA GLY A 472 6.89 17.68 -40.90
C GLY A 472 6.50 17.53 -39.42
N GLU A 473 5.26 17.11 -39.15
CA GLU A 473 4.80 16.78 -37.79
C GLU A 473 5.56 15.58 -37.22
N ILE A 474 5.78 14.52 -38.00
CA ILE A 474 6.56 13.34 -37.60
C ILE A 474 8.01 13.72 -37.28
N SER A 475 8.65 14.55 -38.10
CA SER A 475 10.01 15.02 -37.86
C SER A 475 10.12 15.82 -36.55
N THR A 476 9.14 16.70 -36.28
CA THR A 476 9.07 17.47 -35.04
C THR A 476 8.87 16.57 -33.82
N ALA A 477 7.94 15.60 -33.91
CA ALA A 477 7.67 14.64 -32.85
C ALA A 477 8.88 13.73 -32.57
N SER A 478 9.61 13.32 -33.61
CA SER A 478 10.82 12.51 -33.48
C SER A 478 11.94 13.27 -32.76
N ASN A 479 12.12 14.56 -33.07
CA ASN A 479 13.08 15.41 -32.36
C ASN A 479 12.73 15.60 -30.87
N ASP A 480 11.44 15.75 -30.52
CA ASP A 480 11.02 15.81 -29.11
C ASP A 480 11.28 14.47 -28.39
N LEU A 481 10.97 13.36 -29.05
CA LEU A 481 11.23 12.02 -28.52
C LEU A 481 12.74 11.76 -28.34
N ALA A 482 13.59 12.24 -29.26
CA ALA A 482 15.04 12.19 -29.15
C ALA A 482 15.52 12.84 -27.85
N ARG A 483 15.12 14.11 -27.65
CA ARG A 483 15.51 14.90 -26.48
C ARG A 483 15.03 14.28 -25.17
N ARG A 484 13.80 13.73 -25.16
CA ARG A 484 13.27 13.00 -24.00
C ARG A 484 14.03 11.71 -23.73
N THR A 485 14.44 10.99 -24.78
CA THR A 485 15.23 9.76 -24.66
C THR A 485 16.62 10.05 -24.11
N GLU A 486 17.28 11.12 -24.56
CA GLU A 486 18.56 11.59 -24.00
C GLU A 486 18.43 11.98 -22.53
N GLN A 487 17.39 12.74 -22.18
CA GLN A 487 17.15 13.14 -20.79
C GLN A 487 16.85 11.94 -19.88
N GLN A 488 16.12 10.95 -20.41
CA GLN A 488 15.84 9.70 -19.71
C GLN A 488 17.10 8.85 -19.50
N ALA A 489 17.99 8.80 -20.50
CA ALA A 489 19.29 8.13 -20.36
C ALA A 489 20.14 8.76 -19.26
N ALA A 490 20.22 10.10 -19.20
CA ALA A 490 20.95 10.81 -18.15
C ALA A 490 20.37 10.53 -16.75
N SER A 491 19.03 10.50 -16.60
CA SER A 491 18.40 10.13 -15.33
C SER A 491 18.65 8.67 -14.95
N LEU A 492 18.72 7.76 -15.92
CA LEU A 492 19.04 6.35 -15.68
C LEU A 492 20.50 6.16 -15.21
N GLU A 493 21.47 6.88 -15.79
CA GLU A 493 22.86 6.86 -15.33
C GLU A 493 22.98 7.34 -13.87
N GLU A 494 22.33 8.45 -13.52
CA GLU A 494 22.36 8.98 -12.15
C GLU A 494 21.70 8.00 -11.16
N THR A 495 20.59 7.39 -11.57
CA THR A 495 19.89 6.40 -10.74
C THR A 495 20.74 5.13 -10.55
N ALA A 496 21.43 4.66 -11.60
CA ALA A 496 22.33 3.51 -11.53
C ALA A 496 23.50 3.78 -10.57
N ALA A 497 24.13 4.96 -10.67
CA ALA A 497 25.22 5.36 -9.76
C ALA A 497 24.74 5.43 -8.29
N ALA A 498 23.54 5.98 -8.04
CA ALA A 498 22.95 6.01 -6.71
C ALA A 498 22.67 4.59 -6.17
N LEU A 499 22.19 3.68 -7.01
CA LEU A 499 21.96 2.28 -6.63
C LEU A 499 23.24 1.53 -6.32
N GLU A 500 24.33 1.75 -7.06
CA GLU A 500 25.64 1.16 -6.73
C GLU A 500 26.12 1.63 -5.35
N GLN A 501 25.97 2.92 -5.05
CA GLN A 501 26.31 3.47 -3.74
C GLN A 501 25.46 2.85 -2.62
N ILE A 502 24.15 2.71 -2.84
CA ILE A 502 23.24 2.06 -1.88
C ILE A 502 23.63 0.60 -1.69
N THR A 503 23.92 -0.13 -2.77
CA THR A 503 24.32 -1.54 -2.73
C THR A 503 25.62 -1.72 -1.92
N SER A 504 26.60 -0.84 -2.12
CA SER A 504 27.83 -0.80 -1.33
C SER A 504 27.55 -0.56 0.16
N ASN A 505 26.66 0.39 0.49
CA ASN A 505 26.28 0.71 1.86
C ASN A 505 25.54 -0.44 2.56
N VAL A 506 24.63 -1.13 1.86
CA VAL A 506 23.92 -2.31 2.39
C VAL A 506 24.91 -3.43 2.69
N LYS A 507 25.85 -3.70 1.78
CA LYS A 507 26.90 -4.70 1.99
C LYS A 507 27.79 -4.35 3.20
N SER A 508 28.19 -3.09 3.32
CA SER A 508 28.96 -2.58 4.47
C SER A 508 28.18 -2.71 5.78
N THR A 509 26.88 -2.44 5.77
CA THR A 509 25.99 -2.57 6.93
C THR A 509 25.87 -4.03 7.38
N SER A 510 25.70 -4.96 6.43
CA SER A 510 25.67 -6.39 6.71
C SER A 510 26.97 -6.87 7.38
N HIS A 511 28.13 -6.45 6.85
CA HIS A 511 29.42 -6.77 7.45
C HIS A 511 29.56 -6.20 8.87
N ARG A 512 29.21 -4.92 9.06
CA ARG A 512 29.26 -4.26 10.38
C ARG A 512 28.34 -4.92 11.41
N ALA A 513 27.17 -5.38 10.99
CA ALA A 513 26.25 -6.13 11.86
C ALA A 513 26.86 -7.47 12.28
N ALA A 514 27.54 -8.18 11.37
CA ALA A 514 28.26 -9.41 11.70
C ALA A 514 29.42 -9.15 12.68
N ASP A 515 30.22 -8.11 12.47
CA ASP A 515 31.30 -7.72 13.38
C ASP A 515 30.76 -7.35 14.78
N ALA A 516 29.70 -6.55 14.82
CA ALA A 516 29.06 -6.16 16.08
C ALA A 516 28.49 -7.37 16.83
N ARG A 517 27.91 -8.34 16.12
CA ARG A 517 27.44 -9.59 16.71
C ARG A 517 28.55 -10.36 17.42
N GLU A 518 29.74 -10.40 16.81
CA GLU A 518 30.90 -11.07 17.42
C GLU A 518 31.41 -10.35 18.67
N VAL A 519 31.40 -9.01 18.66
CA VAL A 519 31.74 -8.21 19.86
C VAL A 519 30.72 -8.47 20.98
N VAL A 520 29.43 -8.44 20.69
CA VAL A 520 28.36 -8.72 21.65
C VAL A 520 28.47 -10.13 22.22
N ARG A 521 28.82 -11.13 21.39
CA ARG A 521 29.06 -12.52 21.83
C ARG A 521 30.22 -12.60 22.83
N ASN A 522 31.30 -11.85 22.59
CA ASN A 522 32.44 -11.78 23.51
C ASN A 522 32.08 -11.06 24.83
N VAL A 523 31.27 -9.99 24.77
CA VAL A 523 30.75 -9.32 25.97
C VAL A 523 29.89 -10.29 26.80
N LYS A 524 29.03 -11.09 26.16
CA LYS A 524 28.24 -12.12 26.85
C LYS A 524 29.13 -13.09 27.63
N LEU A 525 30.15 -13.65 26.96
CA LEU A 525 31.09 -14.58 27.60
C LEU A 525 31.78 -13.95 28.81
N LYS A 526 32.12 -12.66 28.75
CA LYS A 526 32.73 -11.93 29.87
C LYS A 526 31.74 -11.62 31.00
N ALA A 527 30.49 -11.33 30.68
CA ALA A 527 29.43 -11.17 31.66
C ALA A 527 29.16 -12.48 32.40
N ASP A 528 29.06 -13.61 31.68
CA ASP A 528 28.88 -14.95 32.25
C ASP A 528 30.03 -15.31 33.20
N GLN A 529 31.29 -15.05 32.78
CA GLN A 529 32.47 -15.24 33.64
C GLN A 529 32.43 -14.35 34.89
N SER A 530 32.03 -13.09 34.74
CA SER A 530 31.93 -12.15 35.86
C SER A 530 30.84 -12.55 36.85
N GLY A 531 29.71 -13.06 36.35
CA GLY A 531 28.61 -13.56 37.17
C GLY A 531 29.05 -14.72 38.06
N ALA A 532 29.83 -15.68 37.52
CA ALA A 532 30.39 -16.78 38.30
C ALA A 532 31.32 -16.29 39.43
N VAL A 533 32.20 -15.33 39.14
CA VAL A 533 33.11 -14.75 40.15
C VAL A 533 32.35 -14.01 41.25
N VAL A 534 31.30 -13.27 40.90
CA VAL A 534 30.45 -12.58 41.88
C VAL A 534 29.71 -13.60 42.76
N GLN A 535 29.19 -14.67 42.18
CA GLN A 535 28.52 -15.74 42.94
C GLN A 535 29.48 -16.41 43.95
N ASP A 536 30.72 -16.68 43.55
CA ASP A 536 31.77 -17.18 44.45
C ASP A 536 32.08 -16.18 45.57
N ALA A 537 32.16 -14.89 45.25
CA ALA A 537 32.38 -13.82 46.22
C ALA A 537 31.23 -13.70 47.23
N THR A 538 29.98 -13.78 46.79
CA THR A 538 28.79 -13.79 47.67
C THR A 538 28.85 -14.97 48.63
N SER A 539 29.17 -16.16 48.13
CA SER A 539 29.32 -17.37 48.95
C SER A 539 30.43 -17.23 50.01
N ALA A 540 31.57 -16.62 49.63
CA ALA A 540 32.66 -16.35 50.55
C ALA A 540 32.27 -15.35 51.64
N MET A 541 31.59 -14.25 51.29
CA MET A 541 31.14 -13.25 52.26
C MET A 541 30.08 -13.78 53.22
N ALA A 542 29.14 -14.60 52.74
CA ALA A 542 28.15 -15.28 53.59
C ALA A 542 28.80 -16.24 54.61
N ARG A 543 29.92 -16.88 54.23
CA ARG A 543 30.72 -17.68 55.17
C ARG A 543 31.43 -16.81 56.22
N ILE A 544 31.95 -15.65 55.84
CA ILE A 544 32.59 -14.71 56.76
C ILE A 544 31.55 -14.17 57.76
N GLU A 545 30.37 -13.77 57.28
CA GLU A 545 29.26 -13.30 58.12
C GLU A 545 28.91 -14.34 59.20
N ARG A 546 28.71 -15.59 58.79
CA ARG A 546 28.40 -16.70 59.71
C ARG A 546 29.55 -16.93 60.72
N SER A 547 30.80 -16.81 60.28
CA SER A 547 31.95 -16.93 61.17
C SER A 547 31.99 -15.80 62.20
N SER A 548 31.68 -14.57 61.81
CA SER A 548 31.62 -13.42 62.72
C SER A 548 30.54 -13.59 63.79
N GLN A 549 29.35 -14.08 63.40
CA GLN A 549 28.27 -14.41 64.34
C GLN A 549 28.68 -15.49 65.35
N GLN A 550 29.37 -16.54 64.90
CA GLN A 550 29.90 -17.57 65.77
C GLN A 550 30.92 -17.03 66.76
N ILE A 551 31.84 -16.15 66.31
CA ILE A 551 32.80 -15.49 67.20
C ILE A 551 32.05 -14.62 68.23
N GLY A 552 31.04 -13.86 67.80
CA GLY A 552 30.22 -13.04 68.71
C GLY A 552 29.56 -13.86 69.83
N GLN A 553 29.05 -15.06 69.52
CA GLN A 553 28.51 -15.99 70.50
C GLN A 553 29.57 -16.48 71.50
N ILE A 554 30.75 -16.87 71.01
CA ILE A 554 31.87 -17.32 71.86
C ILE A 554 32.31 -16.22 72.82
N ILE A 555 32.43 -14.98 72.34
CA ILE A 555 32.79 -13.82 73.17
C ILE A 555 31.71 -13.55 74.22
N GLY A 556 30.43 -13.75 73.89
CA GLY A 556 29.33 -13.69 74.86
C GLY A 556 29.49 -14.69 76.01
N VAL A 557 29.86 -15.94 75.71
CA VAL A 557 30.15 -16.96 76.72
C VAL A 557 31.36 -16.59 77.57
N ILE A 558 32.41 -16.00 76.99
CA ILE A 558 33.60 -15.55 77.72
C ILE A 558 33.25 -14.43 78.72
N ASP A 559 32.42 -13.45 78.33
CA ASP A 559 31.92 -12.41 79.23
C ASP A 559 31.13 -12.99 80.41
N GLU A 560 30.30 -14.01 80.15
CA GLU A 560 29.55 -14.72 81.18
C GLU A 560 30.47 -15.49 82.15
N ILE A 561 31.50 -16.17 81.65
CA ILE A 561 32.52 -16.84 82.48
C ILE A 561 33.26 -15.82 83.34
N ALA A 562 33.64 -14.67 82.78
CA ALA A 562 34.29 -13.59 83.51
C ALA A 562 33.38 -13.05 84.63
N PHE A 563 32.09 -12.87 84.36
CA PHE A 563 31.11 -12.45 85.36
C PHE A 563 30.95 -13.47 86.50
N GLN A 564 30.81 -14.75 86.16
CA GLN A 564 30.73 -15.83 87.15
C GLN A 564 32.00 -15.90 88.02
N THR A 565 33.18 -15.77 87.40
CA THR A 565 34.48 -15.77 88.09
C THR A 565 34.60 -14.59 89.05
N ASN A 566 34.13 -13.39 88.65
CA ASN A 566 34.08 -12.22 89.51
C ASN A 566 33.14 -12.41 90.73
N LEU A 567 32.00 -13.09 90.56
CA LEU A 567 31.10 -13.43 91.67
C LEU A 567 31.71 -14.48 92.62
N LEU A 568 32.35 -15.51 92.09
CA LEU A 568 33.08 -16.52 92.87
C LEU A 568 34.21 -15.88 93.69
N ALA A 569 34.98 -14.98 93.08
CA ALA A 569 36.04 -14.23 93.73
C ALA A 569 35.52 -13.31 94.83
N LEU A 570 34.37 -12.65 94.61
CA LEU A 570 33.71 -11.85 95.64
C LEU A 570 33.29 -12.71 96.84
N ASN A 571 32.65 -13.86 96.59
CA ASN A 571 32.24 -14.79 97.64
C ASN A 571 33.46 -15.31 98.44
N ALA A 572 34.55 -15.65 97.75
CA ALA A 572 35.81 -16.06 98.38
C ALA A 572 36.44 -14.93 99.21
N GLY A 573 36.38 -13.69 98.74
CA GLY A 573 36.85 -12.51 99.48
C GLY A 573 36.05 -12.25 100.74
N VAL A 574 34.72 -12.43 100.70
CA VAL A 574 33.84 -12.33 101.88
C VAL A 574 34.18 -13.41 102.92
N GLU A 575 34.36 -14.66 102.49
CA GLU A 575 34.69 -15.75 103.40
C GLU A 575 36.10 -15.61 103.99
N ALA A 576 37.05 -15.07 103.21
CA ALA A 576 38.39 -14.73 103.68
C ALA A 576 38.37 -13.62 104.75
N ALA A 577 37.53 -12.59 104.59
CA ALA A 577 37.32 -11.55 105.60
C ALA A 577 36.68 -12.13 106.88
N ARG A 578 35.78 -13.10 106.73
CA ARG A 578 35.12 -13.82 107.84
C ARG A 578 36.09 -14.68 108.65
N ALA A 579 37.12 -15.22 108.01
CA ALA A 579 38.18 -16.03 108.64
C ALA A 579 39.25 -15.20 109.40
N GLY A 580 39.18 -13.86 109.37
CA GLY A 580 40.08 -12.96 110.12
C GLY A 580 41.54 -13.09 109.71
N ASP A 581 42.46 -13.18 110.68
CA ASP A 581 43.92 -13.23 110.41
C ASP A 581 44.36 -14.46 109.61
N ALA A 582 43.65 -15.59 109.71
CA ALA A 582 43.94 -16.80 108.95
C ALA A 582 43.56 -16.69 107.46
N GLY A 583 42.66 -15.77 107.11
CA GLY A 583 42.15 -15.57 105.74
C GLY A 583 42.94 -14.57 104.89
N LYS A 584 43.94 -13.87 105.46
CA LYS A 584 44.66 -12.78 104.76
C LYS A 584 45.28 -13.19 103.42
N GLY A 585 45.88 -14.39 103.34
CA GLY A 585 46.43 -14.90 102.08
C GLY A 585 45.37 -15.22 101.04
N PHE A 586 44.24 -15.81 101.46
CA PHE A 586 43.09 -16.07 100.59
C PHE A 586 42.41 -14.80 100.11
N ALA A 587 42.35 -13.75 100.93
CA ALA A 587 41.78 -12.46 100.55
C ALA A 587 42.57 -11.81 99.41
N VAL A 588 43.90 -11.88 99.44
CA VAL A 588 44.76 -11.36 98.35
C VAL A 588 44.52 -12.13 97.05
N VAL A 589 44.48 -13.47 97.11
CA VAL A 589 44.20 -14.30 95.92
C VAL A 589 42.80 -14.02 95.36
N ALA A 590 41.78 -13.91 96.23
CA ALA A 590 40.43 -13.57 95.82
C ALA A 590 40.35 -12.19 95.14
N GLN A 591 41.11 -11.20 95.62
CA GLN A 591 41.18 -9.88 94.99
C GLN A 591 41.88 -9.94 93.61
N GLU A 592 42.98 -10.69 93.48
CA GLU A 592 43.70 -10.86 92.21
C GLU A 592 42.83 -11.58 91.16
N VAL A 593 42.11 -12.63 91.55
CA VAL A 593 41.17 -13.35 90.66
C VAL A 593 40.02 -12.43 90.25
N ARG A 594 39.54 -11.58 91.16
CA ARG A 594 38.48 -10.61 90.86
C ARG A 594 38.95 -9.57 89.84
N GLU A 595 40.16 -9.04 90.01
CA GLU A 595 40.75 -8.06 89.10
C GLU A 595 41.01 -8.68 87.72
N LEU A 596 41.48 -9.93 87.66
CA LEU A 596 41.64 -10.68 86.41
C LEU A 596 40.30 -10.93 85.70
N ALA A 597 39.26 -11.27 86.46
CA ALA A 597 37.91 -11.46 85.93
C ALA A 597 37.33 -10.15 85.38
N GLN A 598 37.51 -9.02 86.06
CA GLN A 598 37.12 -7.70 85.56
C GLN A 598 37.88 -7.32 84.29
N ARG A 599 39.20 -7.54 84.23
CA ARG A 599 40.01 -7.32 83.02
C ARG A 599 39.54 -8.18 81.86
N SER A 600 39.18 -9.44 82.12
CA SER A 600 38.65 -10.37 81.11
C SER A 600 37.29 -9.92 80.58
N ALA A 601 36.38 -9.45 81.45
CA ALA A 601 35.08 -8.91 81.04
C ALA A 601 35.22 -7.63 80.19
N THR A 602 36.13 -6.73 80.56
CA THR A 602 36.41 -5.51 79.77
C THR A 602 36.95 -5.88 78.39
N ALA A 603 37.93 -6.78 78.30
CA ALA A 603 38.47 -7.25 77.02
C ALA A 603 37.41 -7.97 76.16
N ALA A 604 36.56 -8.80 76.78
CA ALA A 604 35.46 -9.45 76.09
C ALA A 604 34.46 -8.44 75.50
N LYS A 605 34.12 -7.38 76.24
CA LYS A 605 33.27 -6.29 75.72
C LYS A 605 33.89 -5.52 74.56
N GLU A 606 35.19 -5.22 74.64
CA GLU A 606 35.91 -4.57 73.54
C GLU A 606 35.94 -5.44 72.27
N ILE A 607 36.23 -6.73 72.40
CA ILE A 607 36.19 -7.67 71.27
C ILE A 607 34.76 -7.80 70.73
N LYS A 608 33.75 -7.89 71.60
CA LYS A 608 32.34 -7.94 71.19
C LYS A 608 31.95 -6.73 70.35
N GLN A 609 32.41 -5.55 70.74
CA GLN A 609 32.18 -4.32 69.98
C GLN A 609 32.87 -4.37 68.60
N LEU A 610 34.12 -4.83 68.52
CA LEU A 610 34.85 -4.96 67.25
C LEU A 610 34.19 -5.99 66.30
N ILE A 611 33.69 -7.09 66.84
CA ILE A 611 32.95 -8.10 66.06
C ILE A 611 31.63 -7.53 65.56
N ALA A 612 30.87 -6.81 66.40
CA ALA A 612 29.63 -6.15 65.97
C ALA A 612 29.89 -5.15 64.84
N THR A 613 30.96 -4.36 64.91
CA THR A 613 31.36 -3.47 63.81
C THR A 613 31.74 -4.26 62.54
N SER A 614 32.42 -5.40 62.70
CA SER A 614 32.79 -6.27 61.58
C SER A 614 31.58 -6.93 60.92
N GLU A 615 30.56 -7.31 61.70
CA GLU A 615 29.29 -7.85 61.18
C GLU A 615 28.57 -6.82 60.30
N VAL A 616 28.51 -5.56 60.73
CA VAL A 616 27.92 -4.47 59.92
C VAL A 616 28.69 -4.30 58.61
N ALA A 617 30.03 -4.22 58.66
CA ALA A 617 30.86 -4.04 57.47
C ALA A 617 30.76 -5.24 56.49
N VAL A 618 30.67 -6.47 57.01
CA VAL A 618 30.49 -7.67 56.17
C VAL A 618 29.09 -7.68 55.55
N GLY A 619 28.05 -7.31 56.31
CA GLY A 619 26.68 -7.20 55.79
C GLY A 619 26.56 -6.15 54.67
N GLU A 620 27.19 -4.99 54.83
CA GLU A 620 27.31 -3.99 53.74
C GLU A 620 28.06 -4.55 52.53
N GLY A 621 29.14 -5.30 52.76
CA GLY A 621 29.89 -5.99 51.70
C GLY A 621 29.05 -7.01 50.93
N VAL A 622 28.25 -7.82 51.63
CA VAL A 622 27.32 -8.79 51.01
C VAL A 622 26.31 -8.06 50.11
N ASN A 623 25.70 -6.98 50.61
CA ASN A 623 24.72 -6.20 49.85
C ASN A 623 25.31 -5.59 48.57
N LEU A 624 26.55 -5.09 48.62
CA LEU A 624 27.25 -4.53 47.46
C LEU A 624 27.55 -5.60 46.40
N VAL A 625 27.98 -6.78 46.82
CA VAL A 625 28.26 -7.90 45.92
C VAL A 625 26.97 -8.43 45.28
N ASP A 626 25.88 -8.52 46.05
CA ASP A 626 24.55 -8.92 45.55
C ASP A 626 23.99 -7.91 44.52
N SER A 627 24.14 -6.61 44.80
CA SER A 627 23.79 -5.54 43.86
C SER A 627 24.61 -5.63 42.57
N THR A 628 25.90 -5.97 42.68
CA THR A 628 26.78 -6.19 41.52
C THR A 628 26.31 -7.39 40.69
N GLY A 629 25.89 -8.47 41.33
CA GLY A 629 25.34 -9.65 40.66
C GLY A 629 24.07 -9.35 39.89
N SER A 630 23.16 -8.57 40.50
CA SER A 630 21.93 -8.11 39.87
C SER A 630 22.20 -7.25 38.62
N CYS A 631 23.16 -6.32 38.70
CA CYS A 631 23.57 -5.50 37.56
C CYS A 631 24.16 -6.33 36.41
N LEU A 632 24.93 -7.38 36.70
CA LEU A 632 25.44 -8.30 35.68
C LEU A 632 24.32 -9.09 34.99
N ALA A 633 23.27 -9.48 35.72
CA ALA A 633 22.10 -10.14 35.14
C ALA A 633 21.30 -9.21 34.19
N GLU A 634 21.22 -7.92 34.53
CA GLU A 634 20.66 -6.91 33.62
C GLU A 634 21.50 -6.75 32.36
N ILE A 635 22.84 -6.70 32.50
CA ILE A 635 23.76 -6.66 31.36
C ILE A 635 23.55 -7.88 30.45
N GLU A 636 23.37 -9.09 31.00
CA GLU A 636 23.09 -10.29 30.20
C GLU A 636 21.82 -10.13 29.35
N THR A 637 20.77 -9.55 29.95
CA THR A 637 19.50 -9.27 29.26
C THR A 637 19.68 -8.25 28.13
N LEU A 638 20.44 -7.17 28.38
CA LEU A 638 20.76 -6.14 27.37
C LEU A 638 21.60 -6.69 26.23
N VAL A 639 22.58 -7.55 26.54
CA VAL A 639 23.44 -8.22 25.56
C VAL A 639 22.64 -9.17 24.67
N ARG A 640 21.66 -9.88 25.23
CA ARG A 640 20.73 -10.71 24.47
C ARG A 640 19.91 -9.88 23.48
N ALA A 641 19.33 -8.77 23.94
CA ALA A 641 18.58 -7.86 23.07
C ALA A 641 19.46 -7.27 21.95
N ALA A 642 20.72 -6.92 22.27
CA ALA A 642 21.66 -6.43 21.26
C ALA A 642 21.97 -7.49 20.19
N ASN A 643 22.12 -8.76 20.57
CA ASN A 643 22.32 -9.85 19.61
C ASN A 643 21.08 -10.05 18.72
N ASP A 644 19.87 -9.99 19.28
CA ASP A 644 18.63 -10.11 18.51
C ASP A 644 18.48 -8.95 17.51
N HIS A 645 18.86 -7.73 17.90
CA HIS A 645 18.91 -6.59 16.97
C HIS A 645 19.94 -6.77 15.86
N MET A 646 21.14 -7.29 16.14
CA MET A 646 22.14 -7.55 15.11
C MET A 646 21.66 -8.62 14.11
N GLU A 647 20.94 -9.64 14.59
CA GLU A 647 20.32 -10.65 13.73
C GLU A 647 19.23 -10.05 12.84
N ALA A 648 18.35 -9.22 13.39
CA ALA A 648 17.33 -8.52 12.61
C ALA A 648 17.95 -7.60 11.54
N ILE A 649 19.02 -6.87 11.86
CA ILE A 649 19.74 -6.02 10.89
C ILE A 649 20.37 -6.86 9.79
N ALA A 650 20.99 -8.00 10.13
CA ALA A 650 21.60 -8.88 9.14
C ALA A 650 20.57 -9.46 8.16
N ILE A 651 19.41 -9.89 8.67
CA ILE A 651 18.28 -10.36 7.85
C ILE A 651 17.77 -9.24 6.94
N ALA A 652 17.50 -8.05 7.51
CA ALA A 652 17.02 -6.91 6.74
C ALA A 652 18.01 -6.47 5.65
N ALA A 653 19.32 -6.47 5.93
CA ALA A 653 20.34 -6.16 4.94
C ALA A 653 20.40 -7.21 3.81
N GLN A 654 20.18 -8.49 4.13
CA GLN A 654 20.12 -9.56 3.13
C GLN A 654 18.88 -9.40 2.22
N GLU A 655 17.72 -9.09 2.80
CA GLU A 655 16.49 -8.80 2.06
C GLU A 655 16.65 -7.56 1.17
N GLN A 656 17.23 -6.48 1.69
CA GLN A 656 17.55 -5.28 0.92
C GLN A 656 18.50 -5.58 -0.23
N SER A 657 19.54 -6.40 -0.02
CA SER A 657 20.45 -6.81 -1.10
C SER A 657 19.72 -7.58 -2.20
N SER A 658 18.78 -8.46 -1.83
CA SER A 658 17.95 -9.17 -2.80
C SER A 658 17.05 -8.21 -3.58
N GLY A 659 16.40 -7.27 -2.89
CA GLY A 659 15.58 -6.23 -3.51
C GLY A 659 16.37 -5.36 -4.49
N LEU A 660 17.57 -4.90 -4.10
CA LEU A 660 18.45 -4.11 -4.95
C LEU A 660 18.90 -4.87 -6.21
N THR A 661 19.06 -6.20 -6.13
CA THR A 661 19.37 -7.02 -7.31
C THR A 661 18.22 -7.00 -8.33
N GLN A 662 16.97 -7.03 -7.85
CA GLN A 662 15.78 -6.92 -8.71
C GLN A 662 15.66 -5.52 -9.31
N VAL A 663 15.89 -4.46 -8.51
CA VAL A 663 15.90 -3.07 -9.00
C VAL A 663 16.98 -2.88 -10.06
N ASN A 664 18.19 -3.40 -9.85
CA ASN A 664 19.28 -3.32 -10.81
C ASN A 664 18.92 -4.01 -12.15
N SER A 665 18.23 -5.14 -12.08
CA SER A 665 17.72 -5.83 -13.28
C SER A 665 16.67 -5.00 -14.02
N ALA A 666 15.79 -4.30 -13.30
CA ALA A 666 14.81 -3.40 -13.89
C ALA A 666 15.47 -2.17 -14.54
N ILE A 667 16.52 -1.60 -13.94
CA ILE A 667 17.29 -0.50 -14.54
C ILE A 667 17.97 -0.96 -15.84
N ASN A 668 18.60 -2.13 -15.86
CA ASN A 668 19.18 -2.67 -17.09
C ASN A 668 18.14 -2.85 -18.20
N HIS A 669 16.91 -3.24 -17.85
CA HIS A 669 15.82 -3.34 -18.83
C HIS A 669 15.36 -1.96 -19.35
N LEU A 670 15.29 -0.96 -18.46
CA LEU A 670 14.98 0.42 -18.84
C LEU A 670 16.08 1.04 -19.72
N ASP A 671 17.34 0.75 -19.45
CA ASP A 671 18.46 1.17 -20.30
C ASP A 671 18.34 0.56 -21.71
N GLN A 672 18.09 -0.76 -21.79
CA GLN A 672 17.87 -1.42 -23.09
C GLN A 672 16.69 -0.82 -23.86
N THR A 673 15.59 -0.52 -23.18
CA THR A 673 14.42 0.11 -23.80
C THR A 673 14.73 1.55 -24.25
N THR A 674 15.51 2.29 -23.47
CA THR A 674 15.96 3.64 -23.81
C THR A 674 16.83 3.63 -25.07
N GLN A 675 17.75 2.66 -25.20
CA GLN A 675 18.54 2.48 -26.41
C GLN A 675 17.69 2.10 -27.62
N GLN A 676 16.69 1.24 -27.45
CA GLN A 676 15.74 0.91 -28.52
C GLN A 676 14.91 2.12 -28.96
N ASN A 677 14.50 2.97 -28.01
CA ASN A 677 13.81 4.22 -28.32
C ASN A 677 14.72 5.17 -29.11
N ALA A 678 16.01 5.26 -28.77
CA ALA A 678 16.96 6.07 -29.52
C ALA A 678 17.09 5.58 -30.98
N ALA A 679 17.24 4.26 -31.19
CA ALA A 679 17.28 3.67 -32.53
C ALA A 679 15.97 3.90 -33.30
N MET A 680 14.82 3.77 -32.64
CA MET A 680 13.50 4.02 -33.24
C MET A 680 13.32 5.49 -33.65
N VAL A 681 13.83 6.42 -32.85
CA VAL A 681 13.83 7.86 -33.16
C VAL A 681 14.69 8.17 -34.40
N GLU A 682 15.85 7.54 -34.54
CA GLU A 682 16.68 7.66 -35.74
C GLU A 682 15.95 7.15 -36.98
N GLU A 683 15.32 5.97 -36.88
CA GLU A 683 14.55 5.38 -37.98
C GLU A 683 13.33 6.24 -38.37
N MET A 684 12.56 6.73 -37.40
CA MET A 684 11.42 7.62 -37.66
C MET A 684 11.85 8.97 -38.24
N SER A 685 12.96 9.54 -37.79
CA SER A 685 13.50 10.78 -38.35
C SER A 685 13.94 10.58 -39.80
N ALA A 686 14.60 9.47 -40.11
CA ALA A 686 14.99 9.11 -41.47
C ALA A 686 13.77 8.89 -42.38
N ALA A 687 12.77 8.14 -41.90
CA ALA A 687 11.52 7.90 -42.63
C ALA A 687 10.74 9.19 -42.90
N GLY A 688 10.63 10.07 -41.90
CA GLY A 688 9.99 11.38 -42.02
C GLY A 688 10.70 12.28 -43.03
N SER A 689 12.04 12.30 -43.02
CA SER A 689 12.84 13.05 -44.00
C SER A 689 12.65 12.49 -45.42
N GLY A 690 12.66 11.17 -45.59
CA GLY A 690 12.43 10.54 -46.89
C GLY A 690 11.04 10.82 -47.46
N LEU A 691 10.00 10.82 -46.62
CA LEU A 691 8.64 11.21 -47.00
C LEU A 691 8.58 12.69 -47.44
N ALA A 692 9.26 13.57 -46.72
CA ALA A 692 9.31 14.99 -47.08
C ALA A 692 10.01 15.20 -48.44
N GLU A 693 11.13 14.50 -48.70
CA GLU A 693 11.82 14.52 -49.99
C GLU A 693 10.92 14.02 -51.14
N GLU A 694 10.20 12.91 -50.95
CA GLU A 694 9.29 12.35 -51.95
C GLU A 694 8.12 13.31 -52.23
N CYS A 695 7.58 13.96 -51.20
CA CYS A 695 6.55 15.00 -51.38
C CYS A 695 7.05 16.19 -52.20
N VAL A 696 8.31 16.64 -51.98
CA VAL A 696 8.92 17.71 -52.79
C VAL A 696 9.10 17.27 -54.24
N ALA A 697 9.49 16.01 -54.48
CA ALA A 697 9.60 15.48 -55.84
C ALA A 697 8.24 15.42 -56.55
N LEU A 698 7.18 14.94 -55.86
CA LEU A 698 5.82 14.89 -56.37
C LEU A 698 5.24 16.27 -56.68
N ASP A 699 5.48 17.26 -55.81
CA ASP A 699 5.13 18.66 -56.05
C ASP A 699 5.84 19.21 -57.30
N GLY A 700 7.13 18.89 -57.45
CA GLY A 700 7.89 19.19 -58.67
C GLY A 700 7.29 18.58 -59.94
N TYR A 701 6.74 17.37 -59.88
CA TYR A 701 6.02 16.78 -61.02
C TYR A 701 4.68 17.45 -61.31
N LEU A 702 3.93 17.82 -60.26
CA LEU A 702 2.64 18.51 -60.38
C LEU A 702 2.79 19.92 -60.94
N SER A 703 3.88 20.62 -60.60
CA SER A 703 4.18 21.97 -61.09
C SER A 703 4.29 22.08 -62.62
N LYS A 704 4.47 20.95 -63.32
CA LYS A 704 4.47 20.89 -64.79
C LYS A 704 3.08 21.02 -65.40
N PHE A 705 2.02 20.90 -64.59
CA PHE A 705 0.63 20.99 -65.02
C PHE A 705 0.01 22.32 -64.59
N THR A 706 -0.67 23.00 -65.52
CA THR A 706 -1.44 24.21 -65.21
C THR A 706 -2.84 23.80 -64.74
N LEU A 707 -3.06 23.72 -63.42
CA LEU A 707 -4.29 23.20 -62.82
C LEU A 707 -5.32 24.30 -62.47
N MET A 708 -4.87 25.53 -62.27
CA MET A 708 -5.73 26.68 -61.99
C MET A 708 -5.36 27.84 -62.92
N ALA A 709 -6.36 28.62 -63.33
CA ALA A 709 -6.10 29.90 -63.98
C ALA A 709 -5.34 30.75 -62.96
N ARG A 710 -4.09 31.09 -63.24
CA ARG A 710 -3.30 31.98 -62.40
C ARG A 710 -4.06 33.30 -62.32
N ALA A 711 -4.82 33.49 -61.25
CA ALA A 711 -5.39 34.77 -60.92
C ALA A 711 -4.20 35.72 -60.83
N GLU A 712 -4.22 36.79 -61.64
CA GLU A 712 -3.25 37.86 -61.55
C GLU A 712 -3.22 38.33 -60.09
N GLU A 713 -2.12 38.00 -59.40
CA GLU A 713 -1.79 38.56 -58.09
C GLU A 713 -1.63 40.07 -58.26
N HIS A 714 -2.72 40.80 -58.00
CA HIS A 714 -2.61 42.16 -57.48
C HIS A 714 -1.91 42.06 -56.13
N GLY A 715 -0.75 42.70 -56.04
CA GLY A 715 0.13 42.67 -54.88
C GLY A 715 -0.60 42.94 -53.58
N TYR A 716 -0.52 41.97 -52.67
CA TYR A 716 -0.78 42.18 -51.26
C TYR A 716 0.45 41.74 -50.47
N SER A 717 1.23 42.72 -49.99
CA SER A 717 2.32 42.51 -49.05
C SER A 717 1.80 41.82 -47.78
N PRO A 718 2.49 40.80 -47.24
CA PRO A 718 2.18 40.31 -45.91
C PRO A 718 2.66 41.33 -44.88
N VAL A 719 1.71 41.96 -44.20
CA VAL A 719 1.91 42.66 -42.93
C VAL A 719 2.35 41.61 -41.90
N GLY A 720 3.48 41.87 -41.24
CA GLY A 720 4.01 41.02 -40.17
C GLY A 720 3.02 40.91 -39.01
N ALA A 721 2.63 39.68 -38.69
CA ALA A 721 1.91 39.35 -37.48
C ALA A 721 2.91 38.87 -36.42
N SER A 722 3.20 39.77 -35.49
CA SER A 722 3.86 39.51 -34.21
C SER A 722 3.13 38.43 -33.40
N ALA A 723 3.88 37.44 -32.91
CA ALA A 723 3.42 36.46 -31.93
C ALA A 723 3.09 37.12 -30.56
N PRO A 724 2.06 36.66 -29.82
CA PRO A 724 1.82 37.09 -28.45
C PRO A 724 2.79 36.38 -27.48
N GLY A 725 3.32 37.16 -26.54
CA GLY A 725 4.36 36.75 -25.60
C GLY A 725 3.98 35.63 -24.64
N ARG A 726 4.95 34.72 -24.42
CA ARG A 726 5.04 33.83 -23.26
C ARG A 726 5.01 34.64 -21.97
N ARG A 727 4.03 34.38 -21.11
CA ARG A 727 4.10 34.72 -19.68
C ARG A 727 5.17 33.85 -19.01
N LYS A 728 6.21 34.51 -18.49
CA LYS A 728 7.11 33.94 -17.48
C LYS A 728 6.34 33.84 -16.16
N PHE A 729 6.22 32.65 -15.61
CA PHE A 729 6.13 32.47 -14.15
C PHE A 729 7.57 32.41 -13.63
N ALA A 730 7.87 33.26 -12.65
CA ALA A 730 9.11 33.25 -11.91
C ALA A 730 8.82 32.85 -10.46
N ALA A 731 9.70 31.99 -9.95
CA ALA A 731 10.11 31.75 -8.56
C ALA A 731 9.02 31.50 -7.50
#